data_AF-A0A919UHM8-F1
#
_entry.id   AF-A0A919UHM8-F1
#
_cell.length_a   1.000
_cell.length_b   1.000
_cell.length_c   1.000
_cell.angle_alpha   90.00
_cell.angle_beta   90.00
_cell.angle_gamma   90.00
#
_symmetry.space_group_name_H-M   'P 1'
#
loop_
_entity.id
_entity.type
_entity.pdbx_description
1 polymer ?
#
loop_
_entity_poly.entity_id
_entity_poly.type
_entity_poly.pdbx_seq_one_letter_code
_entity_poly.pdbx_strand_id
1 'polypeptide(L)'
;MFRAHLETWRPYTLSYPGLVGLAGAVLAGDPGPAGLAAAWAVPTLGWLAGLYGGDYFDRRLDAIAKPHRPIPSGRMRARTALTCMIVCVGLGAAIALALNWRTAVLAAAALAMGIAYSTVFKARGLSGNLLRGAITPLAFLVGAMCATDWPHPALLGAAAVFLLQDAASNLVGTLRDIDGDREGGYHTFSVRHGPRAALRAVTLLVGCWMLLAAAAPAVLPRTSGTVLYLAMFALASGLAAGALVMLYRGIDPARALRAHGVLVLERTILAGAFVGLGAGPALALPVTAAGLAVTWVAQRAMRESYEFGSEAVPDQAQVLGYVDERLTALDAERLTALHDWDRRIDIEVTDLGLRIALLTENGTIRRVPAAHLTETSSEAGASSHISAPRAASEATTSRVASEITISTTAAVFRDIFLVGRTNPRRAYLTGGISMRASARDMLHLNQLFNEFRRTAGGPPRVAVREPEPAAPVAESLPPTVVISDTTLRDGEQMPGVAFPVEEKIELARRLAALGVPLIEAGYPAVSAEEALAVRAIVDAGLDAAIQVIARPLAGDVEAAVESGAHSIALFTGTSEAHVRAKLRTTPEQLVAGIREAVALAKQSGRNVVFAAEDATRTDPDFLVEVYLAAAEAGADAIGLADTAGVSTPWRMAALVRRVAAACPLPIAVHCHNDLGLATANSLAGLLSGASGVQCSVLGVGERAGNAPLEEVVMTLEAAYGHRTGLDLTALTPLAHHVAALTGQVVHAGKPVVGGHAFVHESGLHVDGIVRDPSTYEPYPPELIGRERSFVFGKHSGRGALRHVLDSHAVGLEERQLSALLATVKERRGSGPLDEIALVQLARTLLLEGQT
;
A
#
# COMPACT_ATOMS: atom_id res chain seq x y z
N MET A 1 9.03 -25.24 -39.82
CA MET A 1 9.06 -26.47 -38.99
C MET A 1 10.17 -26.42 -37.94
N PHE A 2 11.47 -26.56 -38.27
CA PHE A 2 12.58 -26.64 -37.29
C PHE A 2 12.56 -25.58 -36.16
N ARG A 3 12.35 -24.29 -36.49
CA ARG A 3 12.22 -23.21 -35.50
C ARG A 3 11.12 -23.45 -34.44
N ALA A 4 10.00 -24.07 -34.81
CA ALA A 4 8.92 -24.39 -33.89
C ALA A 4 9.32 -25.51 -32.90
N HIS A 5 10.15 -26.46 -33.34
CA HIS A 5 10.75 -27.46 -32.44
C HIS A 5 11.75 -26.80 -31.49
N LEU A 6 12.69 -25.98 -31.99
CA LEU A 6 13.62 -25.21 -31.14
C LEU A 6 12.89 -24.41 -30.06
N GLU A 7 11.78 -23.75 -30.40
CA GLU A 7 10.95 -23.00 -29.45
C GLU A 7 10.37 -23.89 -28.35
N THR A 8 9.74 -25.03 -28.69
CA THR A 8 9.28 -26.02 -27.69
C THR A 8 10.43 -26.67 -26.90
N TRP A 9 11.62 -26.85 -27.50
CA TRP A 9 12.79 -27.44 -26.83
C TRP A 9 13.35 -26.55 -25.72
N ARG A 10 13.06 -25.24 -25.75
CA ARG A 10 13.55 -24.23 -24.79
C ARG A 10 15.01 -24.49 -24.37
N PRO A 11 16.01 -24.45 -25.30
CA PRO A 11 17.38 -24.91 -25.06
C PRO A 11 18.08 -24.25 -23.87
N TYR A 12 17.62 -23.06 -23.47
CA TYR A 12 17.99 -22.41 -22.22
C TYR A 12 17.63 -23.19 -20.94
N THR A 13 17.01 -24.37 -21.05
CA THR A 13 16.72 -25.28 -19.93
C THR A 13 17.28 -26.70 -20.11
N LEU A 14 17.82 -27.07 -21.28
CA LEU A 14 18.18 -28.47 -21.59
C LEU A 14 19.52 -28.93 -20.98
N SER A 15 20.46 -28.00 -20.73
CA SER A 15 21.74 -28.31 -20.08
C SER A 15 21.57 -28.79 -18.63
N TYR A 16 20.63 -28.20 -17.90
CA TYR A 16 20.38 -28.45 -16.48
C TYR A 16 20.09 -29.92 -16.11
N PRO A 17 19.07 -30.61 -16.66
CA PRO A 17 18.74 -31.99 -16.26
C PRO A 17 19.90 -32.96 -16.52
N GLY A 18 20.63 -32.79 -17.63
CA GLY A 18 21.80 -33.61 -17.93
C GLY A 18 22.98 -33.34 -16.97
N LEU A 19 23.20 -32.09 -16.54
CA LEU A 19 24.18 -31.77 -15.51
C LEU A 19 23.80 -32.34 -14.13
N VAL A 20 22.51 -32.35 -13.78
CA VAL A 20 22.00 -32.97 -12.55
C VAL A 20 22.20 -34.49 -12.57
N GLY A 21 21.97 -35.15 -13.71
CA GLY A 21 22.26 -36.57 -13.87
C GLY A 21 23.76 -36.89 -13.81
N LEU A 22 24.61 -36.11 -14.50
CA LEU A 22 26.07 -36.23 -14.40
C LEU A 22 26.54 -36.08 -12.95
N ALA A 23 26.01 -35.11 -12.20
CA ALA A 23 26.33 -34.90 -10.79
C ALA A 23 26.02 -36.14 -9.95
N GLY A 24 24.82 -36.72 -10.12
CA GLY A 24 24.45 -37.97 -9.45
C GLY A 24 25.41 -39.11 -9.77
N ALA A 25 25.76 -39.28 -11.05
CA ALA A 25 26.65 -40.35 -11.51
C ALA A 25 28.03 -40.28 -10.86
N VAL A 26 28.69 -39.11 -10.91
CA VAL A 26 30.07 -38.97 -10.40
C VAL A 26 30.18 -38.98 -8.87
N LEU A 27 29.11 -38.59 -8.17
CA LEU A 27 29.01 -38.66 -6.71
C LEU A 27 28.70 -40.08 -6.20
N ALA A 28 28.07 -40.92 -7.03
CA ALA A 28 27.73 -42.29 -6.67
C ALA A 28 28.84 -43.31 -6.97
N GLY A 29 29.58 -43.13 -8.07
CA GLY A 29 30.62 -44.08 -8.48
C GLY A 29 31.40 -43.61 -9.70
N ASP A 30 32.06 -44.55 -10.38
CA ASP A 30 32.76 -44.28 -11.65
C ASP A 30 31.98 -44.90 -12.83
N PRO A 31 31.08 -44.13 -13.47
CA PRO A 31 30.18 -44.64 -14.53
C PRO A 31 30.87 -44.94 -15.87
N GLY A 32 32.14 -44.55 -16.05
CA GLY A 32 32.83 -44.61 -17.34
C GLY A 32 32.14 -43.79 -18.47
N PRO A 33 32.67 -43.83 -19.71
CA PRO A 33 32.17 -42.98 -20.80
C PRO A 33 30.70 -43.23 -21.17
N ALA A 34 30.27 -44.49 -21.19
CA ALA A 34 28.89 -44.86 -21.53
C ALA A 34 27.88 -44.45 -20.45
N GLY A 35 28.23 -44.66 -19.16
CA GLY A 35 27.39 -44.25 -18.05
C GLY A 35 27.31 -42.72 -17.90
N LEU A 36 28.40 -41.97 -18.16
CA LEU A 36 28.35 -40.51 -18.24
C LEU A 36 27.42 -40.02 -19.37
N ALA A 37 27.54 -40.60 -20.56
CA ALA A 37 26.71 -40.24 -21.70
C ALA A 37 25.21 -40.47 -21.41
N ALA A 38 24.87 -41.60 -20.79
CA ALA A 38 23.48 -41.90 -20.40
C ALA A 38 22.98 -41.08 -19.22
N ALA A 39 23.81 -40.84 -18.20
CA ALA A 39 23.48 -39.97 -17.07
C ALA A 39 23.17 -38.54 -17.53
N TRP A 40 23.77 -38.07 -18.63
CA TRP A 40 23.36 -36.83 -19.28
C TRP A 40 22.10 -37.01 -20.15
N ALA A 41 22.06 -38.04 -21.00
CA ALA A 41 21.05 -38.20 -22.04
C ALA A 41 19.66 -38.57 -21.51
N VAL A 42 19.55 -39.50 -20.54
CA VAL A 42 18.24 -39.98 -20.05
C VAL A 42 17.45 -38.86 -19.36
N PRO A 43 18.03 -38.08 -18.42
CA PRO A 43 17.35 -36.89 -17.88
C PRO A 43 17.02 -35.83 -18.94
N THR A 44 17.91 -35.59 -19.90
CA THR A 44 17.69 -34.57 -20.94
C THR A 44 16.55 -34.97 -21.89
N LEU A 45 16.45 -36.24 -22.27
CA LEU A 45 15.33 -36.80 -23.04
C LEU A 45 14.02 -36.77 -22.23
N GLY A 46 14.06 -37.09 -20.93
CA GLY A 46 12.90 -36.98 -20.05
C GLY A 46 12.39 -35.54 -19.90
N TRP A 47 13.30 -34.57 -19.79
CA TRP A 47 12.96 -33.14 -19.75
C TRP A 47 12.38 -32.67 -21.09
N LEU A 48 13.00 -33.07 -22.21
CA LEU A 48 12.53 -32.75 -23.56
C LEU A 48 11.14 -33.34 -23.85
N ALA A 49 10.88 -34.57 -23.39
CA ALA A 49 9.54 -35.15 -23.39
C ALA A 49 8.55 -34.31 -22.55
N GLY A 50 8.96 -33.90 -21.35
CA GLY A 50 8.16 -33.03 -20.49
C GLY A 50 7.83 -31.65 -21.10
N LEU A 51 8.71 -31.10 -21.94
CA LEU A 51 8.45 -29.85 -22.68
C LEU A 51 7.43 -30.05 -23.80
N TYR A 52 7.59 -31.07 -24.63
CA TYR A 52 6.60 -31.44 -25.66
C TYR A 52 5.23 -31.80 -25.05
N GLY A 53 5.24 -32.54 -23.95
CA GLY A 53 4.04 -32.89 -23.19
C GLY A 53 3.35 -31.66 -22.61
N GLY A 54 4.12 -30.74 -22.02
CA GLY A 54 3.64 -29.45 -21.52
C GLY A 54 2.91 -28.66 -22.61
N ASP A 55 3.60 -28.32 -23.70
CA ASP A 55 2.99 -27.60 -24.84
C ASP A 55 1.74 -28.34 -25.38
N TYR A 56 1.76 -29.69 -25.41
CA TYR A 56 0.60 -30.49 -25.83
C TYR A 56 -0.60 -30.39 -24.88
N PHE A 57 -0.41 -30.57 -23.56
CA PHE A 57 -1.50 -30.52 -22.59
C PHE A 57 -2.02 -29.08 -22.41
N ASP A 58 -1.12 -28.10 -22.38
CA ASP A 58 -1.43 -26.68 -22.20
C ASP A 58 -2.06 -26.02 -23.42
N ARG A 59 -2.09 -26.68 -24.59
CA ARG A 59 -2.52 -26.11 -25.89
C ARG A 59 -3.82 -25.29 -25.91
N ARG A 60 -4.78 -25.56 -25.01
CA ARG A 60 -6.03 -24.78 -24.87
C ARG A 60 -5.82 -23.49 -24.08
N LEU A 61 -5.00 -23.53 -23.03
CA LEU A 61 -4.63 -22.37 -22.23
C LEU A 61 -3.69 -21.45 -23.01
N ASP A 62 -2.67 -22.02 -23.65
CA ASP A 62 -1.73 -21.27 -24.48
C ASP A 62 -2.42 -20.63 -25.69
N ALA A 63 -3.53 -21.17 -26.20
CA ALA A 63 -4.32 -20.53 -27.25
C ALA A 63 -5.05 -19.26 -26.80
N ILE A 64 -5.28 -19.09 -25.49
CA ILE A 64 -5.86 -17.88 -24.90
C ILE A 64 -4.73 -16.91 -24.50
N ALA A 65 -3.73 -17.40 -23.76
CA ALA A 65 -2.74 -16.54 -23.11
C ALA A 65 -1.48 -16.26 -23.95
N LYS A 66 -1.09 -17.17 -24.86
CA LYS A 66 0.19 -17.13 -25.61
C LYS A 66 0.02 -17.69 -27.04
N PRO A 67 -0.90 -17.14 -27.85
CA PRO A 67 -1.31 -17.71 -29.15
C PRO A 67 -0.17 -17.81 -30.18
N HIS A 68 0.89 -17.02 -30.01
CA HIS A 68 2.12 -17.10 -30.82
C HIS A 68 2.89 -18.41 -30.66
N ARG A 69 2.67 -19.20 -29.59
CA ARG A 69 3.42 -20.43 -29.31
C ARG A 69 3.26 -21.51 -30.39
N PRO A 70 4.22 -22.47 -30.51
CA PRO A 70 4.27 -23.42 -31.62
C PRO A 70 2.97 -24.17 -31.96
N ILE A 71 2.20 -24.61 -30.96
CA ILE A 71 0.97 -25.37 -31.19
C ILE A 71 -0.25 -24.46 -31.48
N PRO A 72 -0.56 -23.42 -30.68
CA PRO A 72 -1.69 -22.53 -30.99
C PRO A 72 -1.55 -21.80 -32.33
N SER A 73 -0.35 -21.32 -32.68
CA SER A 73 -0.08 -20.65 -33.96
C SER A 73 -0.07 -21.59 -35.18
N GLY A 74 -0.42 -22.88 -35.01
CA GLY A 74 -0.43 -23.88 -36.09
C GLY A 74 0.94 -24.29 -36.62
N ARG A 75 2.03 -23.63 -36.21
CA ARG A 75 3.42 -23.88 -36.65
C ARG A 75 3.93 -25.28 -36.29
N MET A 76 3.30 -25.95 -35.33
CA MET A 76 3.45 -27.36 -34.99
C MET A 76 2.06 -28.00 -34.74
N ARG A 77 1.77 -29.14 -35.36
CA ARG A 77 0.52 -29.87 -35.08
C ARG A 77 0.59 -30.51 -33.68
N ALA A 78 -0.49 -30.45 -32.91
CA ALA A 78 -0.54 -31.06 -31.57
C ALA A 78 -0.19 -32.57 -31.55
N ARG A 79 -0.58 -33.31 -32.60
CA ARG A 79 -0.17 -34.72 -32.78
C ARG A 79 1.35 -34.88 -32.90
N THR A 80 2.04 -33.96 -33.58
CA THR A 80 3.51 -33.97 -33.71
C THR A 80 4.19 -33.82 -32.36
N ALA A 81 3.73 -32.88 -31.51
CA ALA A 81 4.25 -32.73 -30.15
C ALA A 81 4.07 -34.01 -29.32
N LEU A 82 2.88 -34.62 -29.37
CA LEU A 82 2.59 -35.88 -28.70
C LEU A 82 3.49 -37.04 -29.19
N THR A 83 3.69 -37.17 -30.51
CA THR A 83 4.63 -38.16 -31.08
C THR A 83 6.06 -37.90 -30.61
N CYS A 84 6.53 -36.64 -30.62
CA CYS A 84 7.86 -36.30 -30.15
C CYS A 84 8.05 -36.58 -28.65
N MET A 85 7.04 -36.33 -27.81
CA MET A 85 7.04 -36.74 -26.40
C MET A 85 7.24 -38.25 -26.25
N ILE A 86 6.46 -39.05 -26.98
CA ILE A 86 6.53 -40.53 -26.94
C ILE A 86 7.89 -41.02 -27.43
N VAL A 87 8.46 -40.44 -28.50
CA VAL A 87 9.79 -40.80 -29.00
C VAL A 87 10.89 -40.46 -28.00
N CYS A 88 10.83 -39.29 -27.35
CA CYS A 88 11.82 -38.91 -26.32
C CYS A 88 11.75 -39.84 -25.10
N VAL A 89 10.54 -40.24 -24.68
CA VAL A 89 10.32 -41.26 -23.64
C VAL A 89 10.90 -42.61 -24.07
N GLY A 90 10.59 -43.08 -25.27
CA GLY A 90 11.05 -44.38 -25.77
C GLY A 90 12.57 -44.48 -25.88
N LEU A 91 13.23 -43.43 -26.38
CA LEU A 91 14.69 -43.35 -26.44
C LEU A 91 15.32 -43.30 -25.03
N GLY A 92 14.77 -42.48 -24.13
CA GLY A 92 15.23 -42.41 -22.74
C GLY A 92 15.09 -43.74 -22.01
N ALA A 93 13.95 -44.43 -22.18
CA ALA A 93 13.70 -45.75 -21.62
C ALA A 93 14.62 -46.83 -22.22
N ALA A 94 14.89 -46.79 -23.54
CA ALA A 94 15.82 -47.74 -24.17
C ALA A 94 17.25 -47.59 -23.64
N ILE A 95 17.76 -46.35 -23.50
CA ILE A 95 19.09 -46.09 -22.92
C ILE A 95 19.13 -46.50 -21.44
N ALA A 96 18.08 -46.21 -20.67
CA ALA A 96 17.94 -46.62 -19.28
C ALA A 96 17.99 -48.16 -19.11
N LEU A 97 17.16 -48.88 -19.88
CA LEU A 97 17.09 -50.34 -19.87
C LEU A 97 18.40 -51.01 -20.31
N ALA A 98 19.13 -50.41 -21.26
CA ALA A 98 20.40 -50.94 -21.78
C ALA A 98 21.58 -50.87 -20.78
N LEU A 99 21.47 -50.08 -19.71
CA LEU A 99 22.51 -49.92 -18.68
C LEU A 99 22.10 -50.49 -17.33
N ASN A 100 20.91 -50.14 -16.85
CA ASN A 100 20.40 -50.60 -15.55
C ASN A 100 18.87 -50.55 -15.57
N TRP A 101 18.22 -51.71 -15.69
CA TRP A 101 16.75 -51.80 -15.80
C TRP A 101 16.00 -51.10 -14.66
N ARG A 102 16.60 -50.96 -13.46
CA ARG A 102 15.99 -50.27 -12.32
C ARG A 102 15.88 -48.76 -12.56
N THR A 103 16.76 -48.17 -13.37
CA THR A 103 16.64 -46.76 -13.79
C THR A 103 15.35 -46.50 -14.59
N ALA A 104 14.87 -47.50 -15.35
CA ALA A 104 13.62 -47.38 -16.09
C ALA A 104 12.40 -47.24 -15.16
N VAL A 105 12.45 -47.78 -13.94
CA VAL A 105 11.41 -47.59 -12.92
C VAL A 105 11.36 -46.14 -12.45
N LEU A 106 12.52 -45.53 -12.16
CA LEU A 106 12.60 -44.10 -11.79
C LEU A 106 12.25 -43.17 -12.96
N ALA A 107 12.64 -43.52 -14.19
CA ALA A 107 12.27 -42.78 -15.40
C ALA A 107 10.75 -42.86 -15.67
N ALA A 108 10.12 -44.02 -15.47
CA ALA A 108 8.67 -44.19 -15.56
C ALA A 108 7.94 -43.40 -14.45
N ALA A 109 8.47 -43.38 -13.22
CA ALA A 109 7.94 -42.57 -12.14
C ALA A 109 8.04 -41.06 -12.45
N ALA A 110 9.18 -40.59 -12.95
CA ALA A 110 9.39 -39.20 -13.38
C ALA A 110 8.43 -38.79 -14.51
N LEU A 111 8.19 -39.69 -15.48
CA LEU A 111 7.20 -39.48 -16.53
C LEU A 111 5.77 -39.43 -15.99
N ALA A 112 5.39 -40.36 -15.11
CA ALA A 112 4.07 -40.39 -14.48
C ALA A 112 3.82 -39.12 -13.65
N MET A 113 4.81 -38.64 -12.90
CA MET A 113 4.76 -37.38 -12.17
C MET A 113 4.69 -36.16 -13.12
N GLY A 114 5.40 -36.18 -14.25
CA GLY A 114 5.32 -35.14 -15.28
C GLY A 114 3.95 -35.06 -15.95
N ILE A 115 3.32 -36.20 -16.23
CA ILE A 115 1.95 -36.29 -16.76
C ILE A 115 0.95 -35.83 -15.69
N ALA A 116 1.03 -36.36 -14.46
CA ALA A 116 0.13 -36.00 -13.35
C ALA A 116 0.25 -34.51 -12.97
N TYR A 117 1.45 -33.93 -13.03
CA TYR A 117 1.63 -32.49 -12.97
C TYR A 117 0.82 -31.78 -14.07
N SER A 118 1.06 -32.15 -15.34
CA SER A 118 0.45 -31.49 -16.49
C SER A 118 -1.08 -31.64 -16.59
N THR A 119 -1.66 -32.71 -16.02
CA THR A 119 -3.10 -33.01 -16.13
C THR A 119 -3.91 -32.78 -14.85
N VAL A 120 -3.29 -32.81 -13.67
CA VAL A 120 -4.01 -32.77 -12.37
C VAL A 120 -3.45 -31.73 -11.40
N PHE A 121 -2.12 -31.65 -11.24
CA PHE A 121 -1.51 -30.88 -10.15
C PHE A 121 -1.03 -29.48 -10.53
N LYS A 122 -0.85 -29.15 -11.83
CA LYS A 122 -0.47 -27.80 -12.27
C LYS A 122 -1.44 -26.73 -11.76
N ALA A 123 -2.74 -27.03 -11.71
CA ALA A 123 -3.77 -26.13 -11.18
C ALA A 123 -3.89 -26.10 -9.63
N ARG A 124 -3.01 -26.81 -8.89
CA ARG A 124 -3.19 -27.10 -7.44
C ARG A 124 -2.06 -26.56 -6.56
N GLY A 125 -2.14 -25.27 -6.23
CA GLY A 125 -1.47 -24.66 -5.06
C GLY A 125 0.04 -24.90 -4.97
N LEU A 126 0.51 -25.25 -3.77
CA LEU A 126 1.93 -25.57 -3.51
C LEU A 126 2.30 -26.98 -3.95
N SER A 127 1.37 -27.94 -3.91
CA SER A 127 1.63 -29.33 -4.25
C SER A 127 1.94 -29.53 -5.73
N GLY A 128 1.40 -28.70 -6.63
CA GLY A 128 1.84 -28.62 -8.02
C GLY A 128 3.32 -28.26 -8.17
N ASN A 129 3.77 -27.22 -7.46
CA ASN A 129 5.16 -26.74 -7.53
C ASN A 129 6.14 -27.73 -6.88
N LEU A 130 5.76 -28.36 -5.77
CA LEU A 130 6.55 -29.43 -5.14
C LEU A 130 6.61 -30.69 -6.01
N LEU A 131 5.50 -31.12 -6.62
CA LEU A 131 5.48 -32.26 -7.55
C LEU A 131 6.37 -32.01 -8.78
N ARG A 132 6.37 -30.77 -9.30
CA ARG A 132 7.25 -30.37 -10.40
C ARG A 132 8.72 -30.43 -9.99
N GLY A 133 9.08 -29.82 -8.85
CA GLY A 133 10.44 -29.86 -8.31
C GLY A 133 10.93 -31.28 -8.02
N ALA A 134 10.03 -32.17 -7.60
CA ALA A 134 10.32 -33.58 -7.30
C ALA A 134 10.62 -34.46 -8.55
N ILE A 135 10.54 -33.93 -9.77
CA ILE A 135 11.05 -34.62 -10.98
C ILE A 135 12.59 -34.52 -11.06
N THR A 136 13.16 -33.42 -10.60
CA THR A 136 14.61 -33.15 -10.64
C THR A 136 15.47 -34.08 -9.75
N PRO A 137 15.10 -34.46 -8.50
CA PRO A 137 15.82 -35.50 -7.76
C PRO A 137 15.79 -36.87 -8.47
N LEU A 138 14.76 -37.19 -9.26
CA LEU A 138 14.73 -38.43 -10.03
C LEU A 138 15.75 -38.41 -11.17
N ALA A 139 16.01 -37.27 -11.80
CA ALA A 139 17.13 -37.12 -12.73
C ALA A 139 18.49 -37.38 -12.07
N PHE A 140 18.69 -36.85 -10.85
CA PHE A 140 19.90 -37.08 -10.05
C PHE A 140 20.07 -38.57 -9.69
N LEU A 141 19.00 -39.22 -9.22
CA LEU A 141 19.02 -40.63 -8.83
C LEU A 141 19.17 -41.58 -10.03
N VAL A 142 18.56 -41.28 -11.18
CA VAL A 142 18.79 -42.01 -12.44
C VAL A 142 20.26 -41.92 -12.84
N GLY A 143 20.87 -40.74 -12.78
CA GLY A 143 22.30 -40.56 -13.05
C GLY A 143 23.19 -41.33 -12.07
N ALA A 144 22.90 -41.26 -10.77
CA ALA A 144 23.58 -42.07 -9.74
C ALA A 144 23.49 -43.58 -10.01
N MET A 145 22.35 -44.03 -10.55
CA MET A 145 22.12 -45.41 -10.96
C MET A 145 22.69 -45.80 -12.34
N CYS A 146 23.31 -44.86 -13.07
CA CYS A 146 24.22 -45.15 -14.18
C CYS A 146 25.66 -45.47 -13.70
N ALA A 147 25.98 -45.21 -12.42
CA ALA A 147 27.26 -45.54 -11.80
C ALA A 147 27.17 -46.66 -10.75
N THR A 148 25.97 -46.95 -10.25
CA THR A 148 25.72 -47.90 -9.14
C THR A 148 24.42 -48.66 -9.32
N ASP A 149 24.34 -49.86 -8.75
CA ASP A 149 23.15 -50.72 -8.83
C ASP A 149 22.01 -50.22 -7.91
N TRP A 150 22.39 -49.56 -6.81
CA TRP A 150 21.58 -48.70 -5.95
C TRP A 150 22.47 -47.57 -5.37
N PRO A 151 21.99 -46.32 -5.29
CA PRO A 151 22.79 -45.20 -4.78
C PRO A 151 22.85 -45.20 -3.24
N HIS A 152 24.00 -44.84 -2.68
CA HIS A 152 24.19 -44.72 -1.22
C HIS A 152 23.20 -43.70 -0.58
N PRO A 153 22.54 -44.00 0.55
CA PRO A 153 21.46 -43.16 1.09
C PRO A 153 21.81 -41.69 1.34
N ALA A 154 23.07 -41.35 1.62
CA ALA A 154 23.51 -39.96 1.77
C ALA A 154 23.26 -39.09 0.52
N LEU A 155 23.20 -39.70 -0.68
CA LEU A 155 22.88 -39.02 -1.94
C LEU A 155 21.45 -38.45 -1.97
N LEU A 156 20.54 -38.92 -1.10
CA LEU A 156 19.21 -38.33 -0.93
C LEU A 156 19.28 -36.87 -0.44
N GLY A 157 20.33 -36.49 0.31
CA GLY A 157 20.56 -35.10 0.71
C GLY A 157 20.84 -34.20 -0.50
N ALA A 158 21.72 -34.63 -1.41
CA ALA A 158 21.98 -33.91 -2.67
C ALA A 158 20.74 -33.88 -3.57
N ALA A 159 19.99 -34.98 -3.66
CA ALA A 159 18.72 -35.02 -4.40
C ALA A 159 17.71 -33.99 -3.85
N ALA A 160 17.61 -33.86 -2.53
CA ALA A 160 16.72 -32.88 -1.88
C ALA A 160 17.14 -31.41 -2.12
N VAL A 161 18.44 -31.11 -2.31
CA VAL A 161 18.88 -29.77 -2.77
C VAL A 161 18.24 -29.45 -4.12
N PHE A 162 18.31 -30.36 -5.10
CA PHE A 162 17.73 -30.14 -6.42
C PHE A 162 16.19 -30.08 -6.43
N LEU A 163 15.52 -30.81 -5.53
CA LEU A 163 14.08 -30.68 -5.30
C LEU A 163 13.72 -29.26 -4.85
N LEU A 164 14.38 -28.78 -3.79
CA LEU A 164 14.11 -27.47 -3.18
C LEU A 164 14.47 -26.31 -4.11
N GLN A 165 15.59 -26.42 -4.83
CA GLN A 165 16.03 -25.42 -5.82
C GLN A 165 15.05 -25.33 -6.99
N ASP A 166 14.69 -26.45 -7.63
CA ASP A 166 13.79 -26.39 -8.78
C ASP A 166 12.36 -26.02 -8.33
N ALA A 167 11.90 -26.44 -7.15
CA ALA A 167 10.64 -25.97 -6.56
C ALA A 167 10.62 -24.44 -6.37
N ALA A 168 11.73 -23.83 -5.90
CA ALA A 168 11.87 -22.38 -5.81
C ALA A 168 11.82 -21.72 -7.21
N SER A 169 12.56 -22.26 -8.19
CA SER A 169 12.59 -21.72 -9.56
C SER A 169 11.22 -21.80 -10.25
N ASN A 170 10.49 -22.92 -10.10
CA ASN A 170 9.13 -23.07 -10.64
C ASN A 170 8.13 -22.13 -9.94
N LEU A 171 8.27 -21.89 -8.63
CA LEU A 171 7.43 -20.95 -7.89
C LEU A 171 7.65 -19.50 -8.35
N VAL A 172 8.88 -19.09 -8.69
CA VAL A 172 9.14 -17.82 -9.40
C VAL A 172 8.53 -17.82 -10.82
N GLY A 173 8.47 -18.98 -11.48
CA GLY A 173 7.66 -19.17 -12.69
C GLY A 173 6.19 -18.79 -12.48
N THR A 174 5.53 -19.30 -11.43
CA THR A 174 4.13 -18.95 -11.14
C THR A 174 3.94 -17.49 -10.72
N LEU A 175 4.97 -16.81 -10.19
CA LEU A 175 4.92 -15.35 -9.93
C LEU A 175 4.84 -14.53 -11.22
N ARG A 176 5.41 -15.03 -12.33
CA ARG A 176 5.35 -14.38 -13.64
C ARG A 176 3.97 -14.52 -14.28
N ASP A 177 3.39 -15.72 -14.27
CA ASP A 177 2.21 -16.07 -15.09
C ASP A 177 0.85 -15.95 -14.35
N ILE A 178 0.77 -15.24 -13.20
CA ILE A 178 -0.41 -15.20 -12.29
C ILE A 178 -1.77 -14.99 -12.98
N ASP A 179 -1.92 -14.06 -13.94
CA ASP A 179 -3.24 -13.90 -14.60
C ASP A 179 -3.50 -14.98 -15.64
N GLY A 180 -2.48 -15.47 -16.35
CA GLY A 180 -2.63 -16.60 -17.27
C GLY A 180 -3.10 -17.85 -16.52
N ASP A 181 -2.56 -18.09 -15.33
CA ASP A 181 -3.09 -19.11 -14.42
C ASP A 181 -4.55 -18.79 -14.03
N ARG A 182 -4.83 -17.58 -13.53
CA ARG A 182 -6.16 -17.18 -13.02
C ARG A 182 -7.27 -17.24 -14.10
N GLU A 183 -7.00 -16.71 -15.29
CA GLU A 183 -7.92 -16.72 -16.44
C GLU A 183 -8.07 -18.11 -17.04
N GLY A 184 -7.03 -18.95 -16.92
CA GLY A 184 -7.07 -20.39 -17.17
C GLY A 184 -7.83 -21.21 -16.13
N GLY A 185 -8.35 -20.60 -15.06
CA GLY A 185 -9.01 -21.29 -13.95
C GLY A 185 -8.05 -22.09 -13.05
N TYR A 186 -6.74 -21.81 -13.08
CA TYR A 186 -5.74 -22.50 -12.27
C TYR A 186 -5.53 -21.81 -10.92
N HIS A 187 -5.58 -22.60 -9.84
CA HIS A 187 -5.36 -22.13 -8.47
C HIS A 187 -3.94 -22.41 -8.00
N THR A 188 -2.94 -21.95 -8.75
CA THR A 188 -1.50 -22.06 -8.38
C THR A 188 -1.21 -21.33 -7.07
N PHE A 189 -0.09 -21.63 -6.40
CA PHE A 189 0.23 -21.02 -5.10
C PHE A 189 0.21 -19.49 -5.13
N SER A 190 0.74 -18.90 -6.21
CA SER A 190 0.78 -17.45 -6.44
C SER A 190 -0.62 -16.85 -6.70
N VAL A 191 -1.54 -17.58 -7.32
CA VAL A 191 -2.95 -17.18 -7.47
C VAL A 191 -3.71 -17.29 -6.14
N ARG A 192 -3.52 -18.38 -5.39
CA ARG A 192 -4.29 -18.69 -4.18
C ARG A 192 -3.87 -17.90 -2.94
N HIS A 193 -2.58 -17.61 -2.78
CA HIS A 193 -2.03 -16.92 -1.59
C HIS A 193 -1.39 -15.57 -1.90
N GLY A 194 -1.37 -15.18 -3.18
CA GLY A 194 -0.85 -13.90 -3.65
C GLY A 194 0.69 -13.83 -3.74
N PRO A 195 1.21 -12.82 -4.45
CA PRO A 195 2.63 -12.73 -4.79
C PRO A 195 3.55 -12.59 -3.56
N ARG A 196 3.08 -11.93 -2.49
CA ARG A 196 3.87 -11.73 -1.26
C ARG A 196 4.06 -13.04 -0.47
N ALA A 197 3.06 -13.92 -0.45
CA ALA A 197 3.18 -15.24 0.19
C ALA A 197 4.07 -16.17 -0.66
N ALA A 198 3.91 -16.13 -1.99
CA ALA A 198 4.79 -16.85 -2.91
C ALA A 198 6.26 -16.42 -2.77
N LEU A 199 6.57 -15.12 -2.69
CA LEU A 199 7.96 -14.65 -2.47
C LEU A 199 8.55 -15.12 -1.13
N ARG A 200 7.76 -15.14 -0.05
CA ARG A 200 8.18 -15.73 1.24
C ARG A 200 8.51 -17.22 1.09
N ALA A 201 7.68 -17.98 0.39
CA ALA A 201 7.92 -19.40 0.12
C ALA A 201 9.14 -19.65 -0.80
N VAL A 202 9.38 -18.81 -1.82
CA VAL A 202 10.64 -18.85 -2.60
C VAL A 202 11.84 -18.60 -1.68
N THR A 203 11.77 -17.57 -0.84
CA THR A 203 12.85 -17.21 0.10
C THR A 203 13.19 -18.36 1.04
N LEU A 204 12.17 -19.03 1.59
CA LEU A 204 12.33 -20.20 2.44
C LEU A 204 12.97 -21.37 1.68
N LEU A 205 12.44 -21.73 0.50
CA LEU A 205 12.99 -22.82 -0.32
C LEU A 205 14.45 -22.56 -0.74
N VAL A 206 14.79 -21.30 -1.05
CA VAL A 206 16.17 -20.87 -1.34
C VAL A 206 17.08 -21.06 -0.13
N GLY A 207 16.68 -20.56 1.05
CA GLY A 207 17.43 -20.76 2.29
C GLY A 207 17.65 -22.24 2.62
N CYS A 208 16.59 -23.06 2.50
CA CYS A 208 16.67 -24.50 2.77
C CYS A 208 17.62 -25.24 1.82
N TRP A 209 17.59 -24.97 0.50
CA TRP A 209 18.54 -25.64 -0.42
C TRP A 209 19.96 -25.15 -0.20
N MET A 210 20.18 -23.87 0.07
CA MET A 210 21.51 -23.31 0.34
C MET A 210 22.14 -23.92 1.60
N LEU A 211 21.37 -24.08 2.69
CA LEU A 211 21.83 -24.74 3.92
C LEU A 211 22.20 -26.22 3.67
N LEU A 212 21.36 -26.95 2.94
CA LEU A 212 21.59 -28.36 2.66
C LEU A 212 22.75 -28.59 1.67
N ALA A 213 22.95 -27.66 0.72
CA ALA A 213 24.10 -27.64 -0.17
C ALA A 213 25.41 -27.35 0.58
N ALA A 214 25.42 -26.35 1.49
CA ALA A 214 26.60 -26.04 2.31
C ALA A 214 27.09 -27.24 3.14
N ALA A 215 26.19 -28.12 3.58
CA ALA A 215 26.51 -29.35 4.29
C ALA A 215 27.01 -30.51 3.39
N ALA A 216 26.78 -30.45 2.07
CA ALA A 216 27.02 -31.58 1.17
C ALA A 216 28.47 -32.13 1.17
N PRO A 217 29.54 -31.31 1.21
CA PRO A 217 30.92 -31.83 1.26
C PRO A 217 31.28 -32.60 2.54
N ALA A 218 30.49 -32.49 3.61
CA ALA A 218 30.68 -33.21 4.86
C ALA A 218 29.84 -34.49 4.97
N VAL A 219 28.84 -34.67 4.09
CA VAL A 219 27.85 -35.76 4.17
C VAL A 219 27.94 -36.73 2.99
N LEU A 220 28.41 -36.28 1.82
CA LEU A 220 28.50 -37.10 0.62
C LEU A 220 29.75 -37.99 0.60
N PRO A 221 29.66 -39.23 0.09
CA PRO A 221 30.74 -40.22 0.20
C PRO A 221 31.93 -39.99 -0.75
N ARG A 222 31.83 -39.05 -1.70
CA ARG A 222 32.86 -38.79 -2.71
C ARG A 222 32.96 -37.29 -2.99
N THR A 223 34.06 -36.67 -2.54
CA THR A 223 34.22 -35.21 -2.46
C THR A 223 35.59 -34.74 -2.98
N SER A 224 35.94 -35.18 -4.19
CA SER A 224 37.25 -34.96 -4.84
C SER A 224 37.56 -33.50 -5.18
N GLY A 225 36.54 -32.65 -5.36
CA GLY A 225 36.71 -31.25 -5.81
C GLY A 225 36.09 -30.19 -4.91
N THR A 226 36.10 -30.39 -3.59
CA THR A 226 35.46 -29.49 -2.59
C THR A 226 35.79 -28.00 -2.76
N VAL A 227 37.02 -27.63 -3.13
CA VAL A 227 37.39 -26.21 -3.37
C VAL A 227 36.60 -25.61 -4.55
N LEU A 228 36.49 -26.36 -5.65
CA LEU A 228 35.69 -25.95 -6.81
C LEU A 228 34.20 -25.92 -6.48
N TYR A 229 33.71 -26.93 -5.74
CA TYR A 229 32.33 -26.98 -5.26
C TYR A 229 31.97 -25.70 -4.52
N LEU A 230 32.76 -25.31 -3.51
CA LEU A 230 32.50 -24.12 -2.70
C LEU A 230 32.52 -22.83 -3.52
N ALA A 231 33.45 -22.68 -4.47
CA ALA A 231 33.50 -21.52 -5.36
C ALA A 231 32.26 -21.42 -6.27
N MET A 232 31.84 -22.54 -6.88
CA MET A 232 30.66 -22.57 -7.74
C MET A 232 29.34 -22.45 -6.94
N PHE A 233 29.27 -23.05 -5.75
CA PHE A 233 28.15 -22.93 -4.82
C PHE A 233 27.99 -21.48 -4.31
N ALA A 234 29.08 -20.78 -4.00
CA ALA A 234 29.04 -19.37 -3.63
C ALA A 234 28.52 -18.49 -4.78
N LEU A 235 28.94 -18.77 -6.02
CA LEU A 235 28.44 -18.08 -7.21
C LEU A 235 26.94 -18.35 -7.46
N ALA A 236 26.50 -19.61 -7.37
CA ALA A 236 25.09 -19.96 -7.46
C ALA A 236 24.25 -19.27 -6.36
N SER A 237 24.74 -19.30 -5.11
CA SER A 237 24.12 -18.61 -3.97
C SER A 237 24.00 -17.10 -4.19
N GLY A 238 25.03 -16.45 -4.74
CA GLY A 238 25.00 -15.03 -5.09
C GLY A 238 23.97 -14.70 -6.17
N LEU A 239 23.80 -15.57 -7.18
CA LEU A 239 22.77 -15.42 -8.20
C LEU A 239 21.36 -15.64 -7.65
N ALA A 240 21.15 -16.62 -6.76
CA ALA A 240 19.87 -16.84 -6.08
C ALA A 240 19.49 -15.65 -5.18
N ALA A 241 20.43 -15.14 -4.41
CA ALA A 241 20.26 -13.92 -3.62
C ALA A 241 19.96 -12.69 -4.51
N GLY A 242 20.66 -12.54 -5.64
CA GLY A 242 20.38 -11.51 -6.63
C GLY A 242 18.96 -11.59 -7.21
N ALA A 243 18.50 -12.79 -7.56
CA ALA A 243 17.14 -13.04 -8.04
C ALA A 243 16.09 -12.70 -6.96
N LEU A 244 16.34 -13.03 -5.68
CA LEU A 244 15.49 -12.60 -4.57
C LEU A 244 15.46 -11.07 -4.43
N VAL A 245 16.62 -10.38 -4.46
CA VAL A 245 16.70 -8.91 -4.40
C VAL A 245 15.91 -8.25 -5.54
N MET A 246 15.94 -8.83 -6.75
CA MET A 246 15.14 -8.36 -7.88
C MET A 246 13.63 -8.46 -7.62
N LEU A 247 13.17 -9.53 -6.95
CA LEU A 247 11.75 -9.73 -6.59
C LEU A 247 11.33 -8.87 -5.38
N TYR A 248 12.19 -8.70 -4.37
CA TYR A 248 11.93 -7.83 -3.22
C TYR A 248 11.88 -6.34 -3.59
N ARG A 249 12.54 -5.93 -4.69
CA ARG A 249 12.39 -4.60 -5.30
C ARG A 249 11.07 -4.40 -6.07
N GLY A 250 10.32 -5.45 -6.35
CA GLY A 250 9.01 -5.40 -7.02
C GLY A 250 8.63 -6.75 -7.65
N ILE A 251 7.36 -7.14 -7.51
CA ILE A 251 6.84 -8.41 -8.02
C ILE A 251 5.91 -8.14 -9.22
N ASP A 252 6.51 -7.85 -10.37
CA ASP A 252 5.85 -7.72 -11.67
C ASP A 252 6.31 -8.83 -12.65
N PRO A 253 5.61 -9.07 -13.77
CA PRO A 253 5.93 -10.15 -14.70
C PRO A 253 7.33 -10.04 -15.32
N ALA A 254 7.82 -8.82 -15.56
CA ALA A 254 9.12 -8.58 -16.18
C ALA A 254 10.28 -8.77 -15.19
N ARG A 255 10.16 -8.29 -13.94
CA ARG A 255 11.10 -8.60 -12.85
C ARG A 255 11.08 -10.10 -12.53
N ALA A 256 9.91 -10.75 -12.51
CA ALA A 256 9.81 -12.20 -12.32
C ALA A 256 10.45 -12.99 -13.47
N LEU A 257 10.24 -12.60 -14.73
CA LEU A 257 10.90 -13.23 -15.89
C LEU A 257 12.42 -13.08 -15.83
N ARG A 258 12.93 -11.88 -15.47
CA ARG A 258 14.36 -11.59 -15.32
C ARG A 258 14.99 -12.33 -14.13
N ALA A 259 14.31 -12.39 -12.98
CA ALA A 259 14.74 -13.15 -11.80
C ALA A 259 14.77 -14.67 -12.11
N HIS A 260 13.74 -15.21 -12.76
CA HIS A 260 13.77 -16.58 -13.30
C HIS A 260 14.84 -16.74 -14.41
N GLY A 261 15.26 -15.66 -15.07
CA GLY A 261 16.39 -15.65 -16.01
C GLY A 261 17.73 -15.85 -15.31
N VAL A 262 17.89 -15.26 -14.12
CA VAL A 262 19.04 -15.47 -13.23
C VAL A 262 19.01 -16.89 -12.63
N LEU A 263 17.86 -17.36 -12.13
CA LEU A 263 17.74 -18.72 -11.56
C LEU A 263 18.01 -19.84 -12.59
N VAL A 264 17.74 -19.59 -13.87
CA VAL A 264 18.08 -20.52 -14.97
C VAL A 264 19.59 -20.60 -15.24
N LEU A 265 20.38 -19.57 -14.91
CA LEU A 265 21.84 -19.62 -14.95
C LEU A 265 22.40 -20.22 -13.64
N GLU A 266 21.86 -19.80 -12.50
CA GLU A 266 22.20 -20.31 -11.15
C GLU A 266 22.16 -21.83 -11.08
N ARG A 267 21.04 -22.46 -11.48
CA ARG A 267 20.88 -23.92 -11.37
C ARG A 267 21.85 -24.73 -12.23
N THR A 268 22.28 -24.15 -13.35
CA THR A 268 23.33 -24.71 -14.22
C THR A 268 24.69 -24.68 -13.51
N ILE A 269 24.99 -23.61 -12.76
CA ILE A 269 26.19 -23.50 -11.93
C ILE A 269 26.10 -24.43 -10.72
N LEU A 270 24.94 -24.54 -10.06
CA LEU A 270 24.76 -25.43 -8.91
C LEU A 270 24.91 -26.90 -9.30
N ALA A 271 24.28 -27.35 -10.39
CA ALA A 271 24.48 -28.69 -10.91
C ALA A 271 25.95 -28.94 -11.29
N GLY A 272 26.59 -27.95 -11.95
CA GLY A 272 28.02 -27.95 -12.24
C GLY A 272 28.90 -28.06 -10.99
N ALA A 273 28.53 -27.41 -9.89
CA ALA A 273 29.22 -27.51 -8.61
C ALA A 273 29.22 -28.95 -8.11
N PHE A 274 28.05 -29.62 -8.09
CA PHE A 274 27.97 -31.02 -7.66
C PHE A 274 28.71 -32.00 -8.60
N VAL A 275 28.78 -31.73 -9.92
CA VAL A 275 29.73 -32.45 -10.82
C VAL A 275 31.18 -32.22 -10.35
N GLY A 276 31.54 -30.98 -10.02
CA GLY A 276 32.84 -30.61 -9.49
C GLY A 276 33.18 -31.28 -8.16
N LEU A 277 32.20 -31.50 -7.29
CA LEU A 277 32.39 -32.18 -6.02
C LEU A 277 32.78 -33.66 -6.21
N GLY A 278 32.16 -34.37 -7.17
CA GLY A 278 32.45 -35.79 -7.42
C GLY A 278 33.63 -36.04 -8.38
N ALA A 279 33.80 -35.22 -9.42
CA ALA A 279 34.78 -35.43 -10.50
C ALA A 279 35.83 -34.32 -10.71
N GLY A 280 35.82 -33.27 -9.88
CA GLY A 280 36.82 -32.20 -9.95
C GLY A 280 36.71 -31.30 -11.20
N PRO A 281 37.69 -30.39 -11.41
CA PRO A 281 37.63 -29.34 -12.43
C PRO A 281 37.67 -29.87 -13.87
N ALA A 282 38.36 -30.97 -14.13
CA ALA A 282 38.60 -31.48 -15.48
C ALA A 282 37.31 -31.87 -16.21
N LEU A 283 36.32 -32.44 -15.51
CA LEU A 283 34.99 -32.69 -16.07
C LEU A 283 34.06 -31.49 -15.87
N ALA A 284 34.04 -30.91 -14.66
CA ALA A 284 33.00 -29.96 -14.26
C ALA A 284 33.08 -28.61 -14.99
N LEU A 285 34.28 -28.05 -15.20
CA LEU A 285 34.41 -26.75 -15.86
C LEU A 285 33.97 -26.80 -17.33
N PRO A 286 34.41 -27.76 -18.18
CA PRO A 286 33.94 -27.85 -19.56
C PRO A 286 32.43 -28.05 -19.69
N VAL A 287 31.84 -29.00 -18.95
CA VAL A 287 30.39 -29.30 -19.08
C VAL A 287 29.52 -28.14 -18.57
N THR A 288 29.95 -27.45 -17.52
CA THR A 288 29.23 -26.28 -16.99
C THR A 288 29.39 -25.07 -17.90
N ALA A 289 30.58 -24.82 -18.44
CA ALA A 289 30.81 -23.72 -19.37
C ALA A 289 30.03 -23.90 -20.67
N ALA A 290 30.03 -25.12 -21.25
CA ALA A 290 29.21 -25.45 -22.42
C ALA A 290 27.71 -25.32 -22.11
N GLY A 291 27.26 -25.83 -20.95
CA GLY A 291 25.89 -25.71 -20.48
C GLY A 291 25.45 -24.25 -20.31
N LEU A 292 26.29 -23.40 -19.72
CA LEU A 292 26.05 -21.96 -19.55
C LEU A 292 26.06 -21.20 -20.88
N ALA A 293 26.98 -21.52 -21.80
CA ALA A 293 27.03 -20.88 -23.10
C ALA A 293 25.74 -21.14 -23.89
N VAL A 294 25.31 -22.40 -23.98
CA VAL A 294 24.01 -22.77 -24.59
C VAL A 294 22.86 -22.07 -23.85
N THR A 295 22.87 -22.08 -22.51
CA THR A 295 21.82 -21.44 -21.72
C THR A 295 21.71 -19.94 -21.99
N TRP A 296 22.82 -19.20 -21.94
CA TRP A 296 22.86 -17.75 -22.09
C TRP A 296 22.55 -17.29 -23.51
N VAL A 297 23.12 -17.98 -24.52
CA VAL A 297 22.85 -17.67 -25.94
C VAL A 297 21.39 -17.93 -26.28
N ALA A 298 20.83 -19.10 -25.93
CA ALA A 298 19.42 -19.38 -26.17
C ALA A 298 18.50 -18.44 -25.37
N GLN A 299 18.89 -18.09 -24.14
CA GLN A 299 18.13 -17.15 -23.31
C GLN A 299 18.05 -15.76 -23.95
N ARG A 300 19.14 -15.25 -24.53
CA ARG A 300 19.12 -13.99 -25.31
C ARG A 300 18.38 -14.13 -26.64
N ALA A 301 18.57 -15.23 -27.36
CA ALA A 301 18.10 -15.36 -28.74
C ALA A 301 16.59 -15.63 -28.87
N MET A 302 15.95 -16.26 -27.88
CA MET A 302 14.55 -16.73 -28.05
C MET A 302 13.62 -16.63 -26.84
N ARG A 303 14.12 -16.41 -25.61
CA ARG A 303 13.28 -16.52 -24.40
C ARG A 303 12.19 -15.46 -24.33
N GLU A 304 12.51 -14.23 -24.73
CA GLU A 304 11.54 -13.13 -24.82
C GLU A 304 10.47 -13.43 -25.88
N SER A 305 10.88 -13.78 -27.10
CA SER A 305 9.97 -14.14 -28.19
C SER A 305 9.14 -15.40 -27.96
N TYR A 306 9.59 -16.32 -27.11
CA TYR A 306 8.82 -17.52 -26.77
C TYR A 306 7.72 -17.23 -25.73
N GLU A 307 7.94 -16.28 -24.82
CA GLU A 307 6.96 -15.94 -23.79
C GLU A 307 6.00 -14.84 -24.23
N PHE A 308 6.43 -13.91 -25.11
CA PHE A 308 5.65 -12.75 -25.55
C PHE A 308 5.41 -12.65 -27.07
N GLY A 309 6.03 -13.50 -27.89
CA GLY A 309 5.94 -13.45 -29.35
C GLY A 309 7.12 -12.73 -30.03
N SER A 310 7.39 -13.09 -31.29
CA SER A 310 8.26 -12.31 -32.18
C SER A 310 7.44 -11.77 -33.34
N GLU A 311 6.65 -10.74 -33.07
CA GLU A 311 6.14 -9.89 -34.12
C GLU A 311 7.19 -8.80 -34.41
N ALA A 312 7.18 -8.28 -35.63
CA ALA A 312 7.94 -7.05 -35.91
C ALA A 312 7.39 -5.93 -35.02
N VAL A 313 8.18 -4.87 -34.81
CA VAL A 313 7.57 -3.62 -34.34
C VAL A 313 6.57 -3.22 -35.44
N PRO A 314 5.25 -3.19 -35.16
CA PRO A 314 4.24 -3.07 -36.19
C PRO A 314 4.34 -1.70 -36.84
N ASP A 315 4.06 -1.60 -38.14
CA ASP A 315 4.02 -0.29 -38.78
C ASP A 315 2.83 0.56 -38.26
N GLN A 316 2.84 1.86 -38.57
CA GLN A 316 1.80 2.77 -38.10
C GLN A 316 0.39 2.34 -38.55
N ALA A 317 0.24 1.74 -39.73
CA ALA A 317 -1.06 1.30 -40.24
C ALA A 317 -1.56 0.04 -39.51
N GLN A 318 -0.65 -0.87 -39.17
CA GLN A 318 -0.95 -2.07 -38.36
C GLN A 318 -1.42 -1.70 -36.94
N VAL A 319 -0.77 -0.72 -36.29
CA VAL A 319 -1.22 -0.24 -34.96
C VAL A 319 -2.59 0.43 -35.06
N LEU A 320 -2.82 1.27 -36.07
CA LEU A 320 -4.11 1.94 -36.27
C LEU A 320 -5.24 0.94 -36.56
N GLY A 321 -5.01 -0.05 -37.43
CA GLY A 321 -5.99 -1.09 -37.75
C GLY A 321 -6.38 -1.94 -36.54
N TYR A 322 -5.41 -2.29 -35.69
CA TYR A 322 -5.68 -3.00 -34.42
C TYR A 322 -6.50 -2.15 -33.44
N VAL A 323 -6.23 -0.85 -33.36
CA VAL A 323 -7.04 0.07 -32.53
C VAL A 323 -8.47 0.17 -33.07
N ASP A 324 -8.65 0.30 -34.38
CA ASP A 324 -9.97 0.39 -35.00
C ASP A 324 -10.78 -0.92 -34.85
N GLU A 325 -10.14 -2.09 -34.98
CA GLU A 325 -10.74 -3.40 -34.68
C GLU A 325 -11.19 -3.47 -33.21
N ARG A 326 -10.35 -3.01 -32.27
CA ARG A 326 -10.66 -3.03 -30.84
C ARG A 326 -11.76 -2.05 -30.44
N LEU A 327 -11.82 -0.87 -31.06
CA LEU A 327 -12.93 0.07 -30.88
C LEU A 327 -14.25 -0.52 -31.39
N THR A 328 -14.22 -1.18 -32.55
CA THR A 328 -15.40 -1.86 -33.13
C THR A 328 -15.88 -3.04 -32.26
N ALA A 329 -14.99 -3.63 -31.46
CA ALA A 329 -15.31 -4.73 -30.53
C ALA A 329 -15.74 -4.26 -29.12
N LEU A 330 -15.93 -2.95 -28.88
CA LEU A 330 -16.49 -2.44 -27.63
C LEU A 330 -18.02 -2.41 -27.71
N ASP A 331 -18.64 -3.37 -27.02
CA ASP A 331 -20.09 -3.55 -27.00
C ASP A 331 -20.83 -2.33 -26.39
N ALA A 332 -21.92 -1.90 -27.02
CA ALA A 332 -22.61 -0.65 -26.67
C ALA A 332 -23.13 -0.65 -25.21
N GLU A 333 -23.55 -1.80 -24.71
CA GLU A 333 -24.03 -2.00 -23.34
C GLU A 333 -22.95 -1.66 -22.29
N ARG A 334 -21.66 -1.76 -22.65
CA ARG A 334 -20.50 -1.45 -21.78
C ARG A 334 -20.04 0.00 -21.82
N LEU A 335 -20.46 0.77 -22.83
CA LEU A 335 -20.05 2.17 -23.01
C LEU A 335 -21.08 3.17 -22.43
N THR A 336 -22.15 2.66 -21.83
CA THR A 336 -23.17 3.43 -21.08
C THR A 336 -22.58 4.34 -20.00
N ALA A 337 -21.41 4.00 -19.43
CA ALA A 337 -20.68 4.84 -18.47
C ALA A 337 -19.98 6.08 -19.09
N LEU A 338 -20.02 6.23 -20.43
CA LEU A 338 -19.44 7.36 -21.18
C LEU A 338 -20.52 8.23 -21.84
N HIS A 339 -21.79 8.05 -21.46
CA HIS A 339 -22.82 9.03 -21.79
C HIS A 339 -22.49 10.37 -21.10
N ASP A 340 -22.73 11.48 -21.79
CA ASP A 340 -22.51 12.85 -21.33
C ASP A 340 -21.02 13.17 -20.97
N TRP A 341 -20.08 12.37 -21.45
CA TRP A 341 -18.65 12.49 -21.15
C TRP A 341 -17.83 12.62 -22.45
N ASP A 342 -17.93 13.79 -23.09
CA ASP A 342 -17.34 14.03 -24.42
C ASP A 342 -15.92 14.64 -24.29
N ARG A 343 -14.87 13.88 -24.66
CA ARG A 343 -13.45 14.26 -24.46
C ARG A 343 -12.49 13.64 -25.48
N ARG A 344 -11.35 14.31 -25.68
CA ARG A 344 -10.25 13.89 -26.54
C ARG A 344 -9.13 13.21 -25.74
N ILE A 345 -8.58 12.13 -26.31
CA ILE A 345 -7.48 11.31 -25.78
C ILE A 345 -6.38 11.24 -26.86
N ASP A 346 -5.15 11.63 -26.55
CA ASP A 346 -4.01 11.62 -27.49
C ASP A 346 -2.93 10.63 -27.05
N ILE A 347 -2.74 9.57 -27.83
CA ILE A 347 -1.76 8.50 -27.55
C ILE A 347 -0.56 8.68 -28.48
N GLU A 348 0.62 8.89 -27.92
CA GLU A 348 1.90 9.02 -28.62
C GLU A 348 2.69 7.71 -28.52
N VAL A 349 2.79 6.99 -29.64
CA VAL A 349 3.54 5.73 -29.77
C VAL A 349 4.98 6.08 -30.15
N THR A 350 5.81 6.19 -29.12
CA THR A 350 7.09 6.92 -29.12
C THR A 350 8.17 6.34 -30.03
N ASP A 351 8.19 5.02 -30.23
CA ASP A 351 9.11 4.30 -31.10
C ASP A 351 8.67 4.26 -32.58
N LEU A 352 7.43 4.66 -32.88
CA LEU A 352 6.90 4.81 -34.24
C LEU A 352 6.70 6.27 -34.67
N GLY A 353 6.76 7.23 -33.75
CA GLY A 353 6.37 8.62 -34.01
C GLY A 353 4.88 8.79 -34.37
N LEU A 354 4.04 7.80 -34.05
CA LEU A 354 2.61 7.81 -34.36
C LEU A 354 1.83 8.52 -33.25
N ARG A 355 0.89 9.40 -33.62
CA ARG A 355 -0.11 9.97 -32.71
C ARG A 355 -1.50 9.47 -33.09
N ILE A 356 -2.20 8.92 -32.11
CA ILE A 356 -3.56 8.39 -32.23
C ILE A 356 -4.47 9.25 -31.37
N ALA A 357 -5.30 10.07 -32.00
CA ALA A 357 -6.34 10.83 -31.30
C ALA A 357 -7.65 10.02 -31.28
N LEU A 358 -8.22 9.81 -30.11
CA LEU A 358 -9.55 9.24 -29.91
C LEU A 358 -10.47 10.33 -29.33
N LEU A 359 -11.74 10.28 -29.70
CA LEU A 359 -12.80 11.16 -29.20
C LEU A 359 -13.92 10.29 -28.63
N THR A 360 -14.34 10.60 -27.41
CA THR A 360 -15.59 10.10 -26.83
C THR A 360 -16.72 11.07 -27.15
N GLU A 361 -17.85 10.55 -27.60
CA GLU A 361 -19.07 11.32 -27.92
C GLU A 361 -20.30 10.46 -27.59
N ASN A 362 -21.17 10.91 -26.68
CA ASN A 362 -22.47 10.28 -26.36
C ASN A 362 -22.43 8.74 -26.21
N GLY A 363 -21.57 8.23 -25.32
CA GLY A 363 -21.45 6.77 -25.10
C GLY A 363 -20.77 6.00 -26.25
N THR A 364 -20.15 6.67 -27.22
CA THR A 364 -19.33 6.05 -28.27
C THR A 364 -17.87 6.50 -28.18
N ILE A 365 -16.95 5.69 -28.71
CA ILE A 365 -15.53 6.06 -28.86
C ILE A 365 -15.12 5.87 -30.31
N ARG A 366 -14.58 6.92 -30.95
CA ARG A 366 -14.09 6.88 -32.32
C ARG A 366 -12.69 7.47 -32.46
N ARG A 367 -11.92 6.99 -33.43
CA ARG A 367 -10.62 7.60 -33.80
C ARG A 367 -10.85 8.85 -34.65
N VAL A 368 -10.06 9.90 -34.41
CA VAL A 368 -10.13 11.18 -35.12
C VAL A 368 -8.74 11.58 -35.67
N PRO A 369 -8.66 12.49 -36.67
CA PRO A 369 -7.38 13.02 -37.13
C PRO A 369 -6.64 13.77 -36.02
N ALA A 370 -5.33 13.55 -35.89
CA ALA A 370 -4.53 14.16 -34.82
C ALA A 370 -4.45 15.70 -34.91
N ALA A 371 -4.65 16.28 -36.10
CA ALA A 371 -4.64 17.73 -36.32
C ALA A 371 -6.05 18.23 -36.71
N HIS A 372 -6.76 18.80 -35.73
CA HIS A 372 -7.81 19.84 -35.81
C HIS A 372 -8.68 19.78 -34.54
N LEU A 373 -8.95 20.94 -33.93
CA LEU A 373 -10.26 21.38 -33.46
C LEU A 373 -10.13 22.80 -32.86
N THR A 374 -10.31 23.80 -33.72
CA THR A 374 -10.79 25.13 -33.31
C THR A 374 -12.20 25.28 -33.87
N GLU A 375 -13.01 26.10 -33.20
CA GLU A 375 -14.37 26.57 -33.54
C GLU A 375 -14.66 26.70 -35.06
N THR A 376 -15.88 26.47 -35.57
CA THR A 376 -17.22 26.43 -34.92
C THR A 376 -18.21 25.58 -35.74
N SER A 377 -19.44 25.39 -35.26
CA SER A 377 -20.59 25.01 -36.09
C SER A 377 -21.30 26.26 -36.69
N SER A 378 -22.06 26.06 -37.77
CA SER A 378 -22.76 27.08 -38.59
C SER A 378 -21.91 27.96 -39.52
N GLU A 379 -22.55 28.61 -40.49
CA GLU A 379 -21.97 28.98 -41.80
C GLU A 379 -21.92 30.50 -42.09
N ALA A 380 -21.10 30.85 -43.09
CA ALA A 380 -21.15 32.05 -43.95
C ALA A 380 -20.84 33.45 -43.36
N GLY A 381 -19.88 34.16 -43.96
CA GLY A 381 -19.61 35.60 -43.75
C GLY A 381 -18.22 36.03 -44.22
N ALA A 382 -18.10 37.02 -45.11
CA ALA A 382 -16.86 37.33 -45.84
C ALA A 382 -15.99 38.48 -45.26
N SER A 383 -14.72 38.50 -45.70
CA SER A 383 -13.86 39.67 -46.01
C SER A 383 -13.31 40.63 -44.92
N SER A 384 -12.05 40.37 -44.52
CA SER A 384 -10.83 41.20 -44.73
C SER A 384 -10.53 42.60 -44.07
N HIS A 385 -9.23 42.75 -43.74
CA HIS A 385 -8.36 43.96 -43.68
C HIS A 385 -8.24 44.89 -42.42
N ILE A 386 -7.11 44.70 -41.71
CA ILE A 386 -6.01 45.68 -41.44
C ILE A 386 -6.21 46.91 -40.49
N SER A 387 -5.19 47.09 -39.63
CA SER A 387 -4.73 48.32 -38.92
C SER A 387 -5.27 48.67 -37.52
N ALA A 388 -4.52 49.53 -36.84
CA ALA A 388 -4.59 49.97 -35.43
C ALA A 388 -3.95 51.40 -35.36
N PRO A 389 -3.94 52.16 -34.22
CA PRO A 389 -4.32 51.77 -32.86
C PRO A 389 -5.11 52.83 -32.01
N ARG A 390 -5.30 52.48 -30.71
CA ARG A 390 -5.45 53.32 -29.50
C ARG A 390 -6.86 53.74 -28.99
N ALA A 391 -6.99 53.55 -27.66
CA ALA A 391 -7.81 54.29 -26.68
C ALA A 391 -9.30 53.90 -26.42
N ALA A 392 -9.45 52.86 -25.60
CA ALA A 392 -10.37 52.75 -24.44
C ALA A 392 -11.90 52.94 -24.59
N SER A 393 -12.66 51.84 -24.46
CA SER A 393 -13.56 51.61 -23.31
C SER A 393 -13.99 50.14 -23.16
N GLU A 394 -14.28 49.73 -21.91
CA GLU A 394 -15.19 48.65 -21.46
C GLU A 394 -14.94 47.13 -21.73
N ALA A 395 -15.31 46.37 -20.68
CA ALA A 395 -15.88 45.01 -20.61
C ALA A 395 -15.19 43.76 -21.24
N THR A 396 -14.87 42.82 -20.36
CA THR A 396 -15.06 41.35 -20.50
C THR A 396 -14.49 40.64 -21.74
N THR A 397 -13.29 40.05 -21.61
CA THR A 397 -12.81 39.00 -22.52
C THR A 397 -12.14 37.82 -21.79
N SER A 398 -12.14 36.68 -22.48
CA SER A 398 -11.72 35.34 -22.05
C SER A 398 -10.30 35.25 -21.46
N ARG A 399 -10.16 34.38 -20.45
CA ARG A 399 -8.87 33.71 -20.20
C ARG A 399 -8.62 32.74 -21.35
N VAL A 400 -7.48 32.90 -22.03
CA VAL A 400 -6.96 31.89 -22.97
C VAL A 400 -6.85 30.55 -22.25
N ALA A 401 -7.43 29.49 -22.81
CA ALA A 401 -7.27 28.15 -22.29
C ALA A 401 -5.81 27.69 -22.51
N SER A 402 -4.99 27.79 -21.47
CA SER A 402 -3.63 27.25 -21.47
C SER A 402 -3.68 25.73 -21.69
N GLU A 403 -3.03 25.24 -22.73
CA GLU A 403 -3.02 23.82 -23.09
C GLU A 403 -2.15 23.00 -22.12
N ILE A 404 -2.76 22.55 -21.01
CA ILE A 404 -2.08 21.74 -19.99
C ILE A 404 -1.89 20.31 -20.53
N THR A 405 -0.67 19.99 -20.96
CA THR A 405 -0.30 18.63 -21.39
C THR A 405 -0.17 17.71 -20.19
N ILE A 406 -1.23 16.95 -19.87
CA ILE A 406 -1.22 15.97 -18.77
C ILE A 406 -0.73 14.62 -19.30
N SER A 407 0.55 14.31 -19.06
CA SER A 407 1.14 13.01 -19.37
C SER A 407 0.81 11.98 -18.29
N THR A 408 -0.08 11.03 -18.56
CA THR A 408 -0.49 10.00 -17.60
C THR A 408 0.08 8.62 -17.89
N THR A 409 0.04 7.74 -16.88
CA THR A 409 0.08 6.29 -17.09
C THR A 409 -1.33 5.75 -17.38
N ALA A 410 -1.41 4.59 -18.05
CA ALA A 410 -2.68 3.92 -18.38
C ALA A 410 -3.56 3.57 -17.17
N ALA A 411 -3.01 3.61 -15.95
CA ALA A 411 -3.74 3.40 -14.70
C ALA A 411 -4.90 4.40 -14.53
N VAL A 412 -4.65 5.70 -14.76
CA VAL A 412 -5.67 6.75 -14.57
C VAL A 412 -6.77 6.66 -15.64
N PHE A 413 -6.37 6.35 -16.88
CA PHE A 413 -7.30 6.17 -18.00
C PHE A 413 -8.30 5.03 -17.75
N ARG A 414 -7.82 3.83 -17.42
CA ARG A 414 -8.70 2.67 -17.22
C ARG A 414 -9.61 2.81 -15.98
N ASP A 415 -9.20 3.53 -14.92
CA ASP A 415 -9.99 3.71 -13.70
C ASP A 415 -11.14 4.74 -13.89
N ILE A 416 -10.95 5.74 -14.75
CA ILE A 416 -11.99 6.74 -15.07
C ILE A 416 -12.92 6.27 -16.20
N PHE A 417 -12.40 5.60 -17.24
CA PHE A 417 -13.15 5.38 -18.50
C PHE A 417 -13.72 3.97 -18.68
N LEU A 418 -13.04 2.92 -18.17
CA LEU A 418 -13.25 1.54 -18.67
C LEU A 418 -13.77 0.54 -17.63
N VAL A 419 -13.94 0.97 -16.37
CA VAL A 419 -14.35 0.08 -15.26
C VAL A 419 -15.45 0.69 -14.38
N GLY A 420 -15.83 1.96 -14.60
CA GLY A 420 -16.91 2.63 -13.86
C GLY A 420 -16.69 2.76 -12.35
N ARG A 421 -15.44 2.63 -11.87
CA ARG A 421 -15.09 2.59 -10.43
C ARG A 421 -14.60 3.91 -9.85
N THR A 422 -14.62 4.98 -10.65
CA THR A 422 -14.39 6.34 -10.18
C THR A 422 -15.44 7.26 -10.82
N ASN A 423 -16.14 8.05 -10.01
CA ASN A 423 -17.10 9.04 -10.51
C ASN A 423 -16.35 10.08 -11.37
N PRO A 424 -16.68 10.27 -12.67
CA PRO A 424 -15.96 11.18 -13.55
C PRO A 424 -15.90 12.63 -13.04
N ARG A 425 -16.89 13.07 -12.23
CA ARG A 425 -16.95 14.41 -11.64
C ARG A 425 -15.83 14.71 -10.62
N ARG A 426 -15.07 13.70 -10.17
CA ARG A 426 -13.88 13.90 -9.31
C ARG A 426 -12.58 14.15 -10.09
N ALA A 427 -12.62 14.12 -11.42
CA ALA A 427 -11.47 14.43 -12.27
C ALA A 427 -11.65 15.79 -12.97
N TYR A 428 -11.21 16.88 -12.31
CA TYR A 428 -11.02 18.18 -12.95
C TYR A 428 -9.79 18.17 -13.88
N LEU A 429 -9.86 17.33 -14.93
CA LEU A 429 -8.93 17.34 -16.05
C LEU A 429 -9.39 18.42 -17.04
N THR A 430 -8.92 19.64 -16.83
CA THR A 430 -9.12 20.78 -17.76
C THR A 430 -8.16 20.68 -18.95
N GLY A 431 -8.25 19.58 -19.70
CA GLY A 431 -7.42 19.31 -20.88
C GLY A 431 -7.66 17.91 -21.47
N GLY A 432 -7.09 17.67 -22.65
CA GLY A 432 -7.01 16.32 -23.23
C GLY A 432 -6.00 15.44 -22.47
N ILE A 433 -6.19 14.12 -22.52
CA ILE A 433 -5.27 13.18 -21.86
C ILE A 433 -4.16 12.79 -22.83
N SER A 434 -2.90 12.99 -22.46
CA SER A 434 -1.74 12.51 -23.23
C SER A 434 -1.14 11.25 -22.62
N MET A 435 -0.87 10.23 -23.43
CA MET A 435 -0.26 8.97 -22.98
C MET A 435 0.90 8.55 -23.90
N ARG A 436 2.03 8.12 -23.32
CA ARG A 436 3.21 7.62 -24.06
C ARG A 436 3.40 6.12 -23.86
N ALA A 437 3.63 5.41 -24.95
CA ALA A 437 3.88 3.97 -24.99
C ALA A 437 4.91 3.62 -26.09
N SER A 438 5.42 2.39 -26.09
CA SER A 438 6.01 1.78 -27.30
C SER A 438 4.96 0.99 -28.07
N ALA A 439 5.18 0.75 -29.36
CA ALA A 439 4.32 -0.08 -30.20
C ALA A 439 4.29 -1.55 -29.74
N ARG A 440 5.33 -2.01 -29.03
CA ARG A 440 5.35 -3.33 -28.37
C ARG A 440 4.42 -3.38 -27.15
N ASP A 441 4.27 -2.27 -26.42
CA ASP A 441 3.27 -2.17 -25.34
C ASP A 441 1.85 -2.12 -25.92
N MET A 442 1.66 -1.42 -27.05
CA MET A 442 0.37 -1.30 -27.76
C MET A 442 -0.14 -2.65 -28.29
N LEU A 443 0.72 -3.50 -28.88
CA LEU A 443 0.35 -4.87 -29.27
C LEU A 443 -0.17 -5.70 -28.08
N HIS A 444 0.41 -5.48 -26.91
CA HIS A 444 0.04 -6.15 -25.67
C HIS A 444 -0.99 -5.36 -24.85
N LEU A 445 -1.93 -4.69 -25.52
CA LEU A 445 -3.03 -3.95 -24.90
C LEU A 445 -3.75 -4.76 -23.80
N ASN A 446 -3.90 -6.07 -24.01
CA ASN A 446 -4.51 -7.00 -23.05
C ASN A 446 -3.63 -7.27 -21.81
N GLN A 447 -2.30 -7.19 -21.92
CA GLN A 447 -1.39 -7.21 -20.78
C GLN A 447 -1.37 -5.87 -20.04
N LEU A 448 -1.48 -4.74 -20.76
CA LEU A 448 -1.73 -3.42 -20.16
C LEU A 448 -3.03 -3.42 -19.33
N PHE A 449 -4.08 -4.09 -19.81
CA PHE A 449 -5.34 -4.34 -19.09
C PHE A 449 -5.18 -5.28 -17.87
N ASN A 450 -4.30 -6.28 -17.93
CA ASN A 450 -4.17 -7.31 -16.89
C ASN A 450 -3.09 -7.01 -15.83
N GLU A 451 -1.98 -6.34 -16.16
CA GLU A 451 -1.05 -5.80 -15.17
C GLU A 451 -1.75 -4.75 -14.29
N PHE A 452 -2.63 -3.94 -14.88
CA PHE A 452 -3.60 -3.11 -14.18
C PHE A 452 -4.48 -3.90 -13.19
N ARG A 453 -5.01 -5.09 -13.59
CA ARG A 453 -5.76 -5.97 -12.66
C ARG A 453 -4.87 -6.54 -11.55
N ARG A 454 -3.56 -6.75 -11.77
CA ARG A 454 -2.63 -7.18 -10.69
C ARG A 454 -2.36 -6.12 -9.65
N THR A 455 -2.39 -4.83 -10.00
CA THR A 455 -2.23 -3.74 -9.00
C THR A 455 -3.39 -3.64 -8.01
N ALA A 456 -4.49 -4.39 -8.18
CA ALA A 456 -5.53 -4.59 -7.16
C ALA A 456 -5.08 -5.53 -6.01
N GLY A 457 -3.82 -5.43 -5.57
CA GLY A 457 -3.14 -6.31 -4.60
C GLY A 457 -2.48 -5.54 -3.44
N GLY A 458 -3.06 -4.41 -3.06
CA GLY A 458 -2.41 -3.35 -2.27
C GLY A 458 -1.56 -2.44 -3.16
N PRO A 459 -1.30 -1.19 -2.74
CA PRO A 459 -0.71 -0.19 -3.61
C PRO A 459 0.71 -0.59 -4.08
N PRO A 460 1.12 -0.17 -5.29
CA PRO A 460 2.54 -0.15 -5.61
C PRO A 460 3.25 0.73 -4.59
N ARG A 461 4.49 0.38 -4.24
CA ARG A 461 5.41 1.41 -3.71
C ARG A 461 5.71 2.34 -4.87
N VAL A 462 4.93 3.42 -4.96
CA VAL A 462 5.35 4.64 -5.64
C VAL A 462 6.72 4.97 -5.06
N ALA A 463 7.71 5.13 -5.94
CA ALA A 463 8.94 5.80 -5.54
C ALA A 463 8.56 7.26 -5.37
N VAL A 464 8.06 7.59 -4.17
CA VAL A 464 7.76 8.96 -3.77
C VAL A 464 9.11 9.68 -3.65
N ARG A 465 9.59 10.20 -4.79
CA ARG A 465 9.94 11.61 -4.78
C ARG A 465 8.67 12.30 -4.28
N GLU A 466 8.80 13.05 -3.21
CA GLU A 466 7.69 13.78 -2.60
C GLU A 466 6.91 14.48 -3.72
N PRO A 467 5.56 14.47 -3.67
CA PRO A 467 4.78 15.14 -4.69
C PRO A 467 5.31 16.56 -4.76
N GLU A 468 5.82 16.97 -5.92
CA GLU A 468 5.94 18.39 -6.20
C GLU A 468 4.52 18.92 -6.01
N PRO A 469 4.31 19.82 -5.02
CA PRO A 469 3.04 19.92 -4.32
C PRO A 469 1.93 20.16 -5.33
N ALA A 470 0.81 19.44 -5.17
CA ALA A 470 -0.32 19.54 -6.09
C ALA A 470 -0.62 21.02 -6.32
N ALA A 471 -0.44 21.52 -7.55
CA ALA A 471 -0.40 22.95 -7.83
C ALA A 471 -1.65 23.61 -7.21
N PRO A 472 -1.48 24.49 -6.19
CA PRO A 472 -2.35 24.45 -5.03
C PRO A 472 -3.84 24.55 -5.36
N VAL A 473 -4.53 23.41 -5.20
CA VAL A 473 -5.71 23.44 -4.32
C VAL A 473 -5.15 23.96 -3.01
N ALA A 474 -5.47 25.21 -2.67
CA ALA A 474 -4.91 25.84 -1.49
C ALA A 474 -5.10 24.91 -0.29
N GLU A 475 -4.08 24.82 0.58
CA GLU A 475 -4.20 24.18 1.90
C GLU A 475 -5.02 25.08 2.85
N SER A 476 -6.02 25.76 2.29
CA SER A 476 -7.05 26.48 2.98
C SER A 476 -7.95 25.47 3.67
N LEU A 477 -7.75 25.37 4.98
CA LEU A 477 -8.86 25.27 5.92
C LEU A 477 -10.00 26.22 5.49
N PRO A 478 -11.26 25.88 5.81
CA PRO A 478 -12.38 26.79 5.56
C PRO A 478 -12.10 28.16 6.22
N PRO A 479 -12.57 29.29 5.65
CA PRO A 479 -12.30 30.62 6.19
C PRO A 479 -12.67 30.80 7.67
N THR A 480 -13.60 29.99 8.16
CA THR A 480 -13.97 29.83 9.57
C THR A 480 -14.04 28.34 9.91
N VAL A 481 -13.38 27.93 11.00
CA VAL A 481 -13.54 26.59 11.60
C VAL A 481 -14.36 26.76 12.88
N VAL A 482 -15.51 26.09 12.98
CA VAL A 482 -16.33 26.06 14.19
C VAL A 482 -15.84 24.94 15.10
N ILE A 483 -15.33 25.30 16.27
CA ILE A 483 -14.89 24.35 17.29
C ILE A 483 -16.07 24.05 18.22
N SER A 484 -16.40 22.77 18.36
CA SER A 484 -17.41 22.25 19.29
C SER A 484 -16.72 21.46 20.39
N ASP A 485 -16.87 21.86 21.65
CA ASP A 485 -16.44 21.04 22.79
C ASP A 485 -17.56 20.11 23.24
N THR A 486 -17.23 18.85 23.51
CA THR A 486 -18.13 17.82 24.04
C THR A 486 -17.58 17.17 25.33
N THR A 487 -16.71 17.88 26.06
CA THR A 487 -16.25 17.46 27.40
C THR A 487 -17.43 17.23 28.35
N LEU A 488 -18.47 18.06 28.27
CA LEU A 488 -19.68 17.97 29.10
C LEU A 488 -20.69 16.89 28.67
N ARG A 489 -20.50 16.25 27.51
CA ARG A 489 -21.37 15.19 26.98
C ARG A 489 -20.61 13.90 26.69
N ASP A 490 -19.76 13.86 25.66
CA ASP A 490 -18.95 12.66 25.37
C ASP A 490 -17.94 12.40 26.49
N GLY A 491 -17.33 13.46 27.03
CA GLY A 491 -16.36 13.38 28.13
C GLY A 491 -16.89 12.73 29.40
N GLU A 492 -18.19 12.88 29.69
CA GLU A 492 -18.87 12.24 30.82
C GLU A 492 -19.19 10.75 30.56
N GLN A 493 -19.25 10.31 29.29
CA GLN A 493 -19.41 8.89 28.94
C GLN A 493 -18.14 8.06 29.22
N MET A 494 -17.12 8.68 29.82
CA MET A 494 -15.95 7.99 30.37
C MET A 494 -16.33 7.11 31.57
N PRO A 495 -15.93 5.82 31.61
CA PRO A 495 -16.32 4.89 32.68
C PRO A 495 -15.94 5.39 34.09
N GLY A 496 -16.95 5.72 34.89
CA GLY A 496 -16.79 6.18 36.27
C GLY A 496 -16.78 7.69 36.47
N VAL A 497 -16.92 8.48 35.40
CA VAL A 497 -17.13 9.94 35.47
C VAL A 497 -18.63 10.25 35.56
N ALA A 498 -18.97 11.24 36.38
CA ALA A 498 -20.25 11.94 36.39
C ALA A 498 -19.99 13.33 36.98
N PHE A 499 -20.34 14.40 36.29
CA PHE A 499 -20.08 15.77 36.73
C PHE A 499 -21.31 16.33 37.47
N PRO A 500 -21.17 16.76 38.74
CA PRO A 500 -22.23 17.50 39.43
C PRO A 500 -22.67 18.75 38.66
N VAL A 501 -23.92 19.16 38.86
CA VAL A 501 -24.52 20.34 38.21
C VAL A 501 -23.62 21.58 38.30
N GLU A 502 -23.09 21.86 39.49
CA GLU A 502 -22.22 23.01 39.75
C GLU A 502 -20.89 22.93 38.97
N GLU A 503 -20.28 21.75 38.90
CA GLU A 503 -19.03 21.52 38.15
C GLU A 503 -19.28 21.56 36.64
N LYS A 504 -20.43 21.07 36.15
CA LYS A 504 -20.83 21.23 34.73
C LYS A 504 -20.96 22.71 34.36
N ILE A 505 -21.59 23.53 35.20
CA ILE A 505 -21.74 24.98 34.97
C ILE A 505 -20.38 25.68 35.02
N GLU A 506 -19.51 25.34 35.97
CA GLU A 506 -18.17 25.93 36.09
C GLU A 506 -17.25 25.55 34.91
N LEU A 507 -17.30 24.30 34.46
CA LEU A 507 -16.60 23.86 33.27
C LEU A 507 -17.15 24.52 31.99
N ALA A 508 -18.47 24.69 31.87
CA ALA A 508 -19.09 25.44 30.78
C ALA A 508 -18.62 26.92 30.77
N ARG A 509 -18.55 27.59 31.92
CA ARG A 509 -17.98 28.94 32.04
C ARG A 509 -16.54 29.00 31.59
N ARG A 510 -15.73 27.99 31.92
CA ARG A 510 -14.31 27.93 31.51
C ARG A 510 -14.13 27.69 30.02
N LEU A 511 -14.98 26.87 29.41
CA LEU A 511 -15.02 26.68 27.95
C LEU A 511 -15.46 27.95 27.22
N ALA A 512 -16.46 28.67 27.73
CA ALA A 512 -16.87 29.96 27.19
C ALA A 512 -15.80 31.05 27.37
N ALA A 513 -15.14 31.12 28.54
CA ALA A 513 -14.05 32.05 28.81
C ALA A 513 -12.77 31.75 27.99
N LEU A 514 -12.55 30.48 27.62
CA LEU A 514 -11.55 30.09 26.62
C LEU A 514 -11.91 30.57 25.21
N GLY A 515 -13.17 30.92 24.94
CA GLY A 515 -13.66 31.34 23.61
C GLY A 515 -14.19 30.20 22.74
N VAL A 516 -14.60 29.06 23.32
CA VAL A 516 -15.20 27.96 22.55
C VAL A 516 -16.60 28.38 22.07
N PRO A 517 -16.85 28.47 20.75
CA PRO A 517 -18.09 29.06 20.23
C PRO A 517 -19.32 28.14 20.33
N LEU A 518 -19.12 26.83 20.49
CA LEU A 518 -20.19 25.83 20.62
C LEU A 518 -19.84 24.81 21.72
N ILE A 519 -20.68 24.71 22.74
CA ILE A 519 -20.52 23.78 23.87
C ILE A 519 -21.66 22.77 23.84
N GLU A 520 -21.35 21.50 23.66
CA GLU A 520 -22.31 20.40 23.76
C GLU A 520 -22.45 19.98 25.24
N ALA A 521 -23.45 20.57 25.89
CA ALA A 521 -23.58 20.62 27.35
C ALA A 521 -24.20 19.37 27.99
N GLY A 522 -24.78 18.45 27.20
CA GLY A 522 -25.40 17.26 27.74
C GLY A 522 -26.47 16.59 26.87
N TYR A 523 -27.24 15.71 27.51
CA TYR A 523 -28.32 14.92 26.91
C TYR A 523 -29.61 14.93 27.78
N PRO A 524 -30.47 15.98 27.68
CA PRO A 524 -31.58 16.22 28.60
C PRO A 524 -32.57 15.06 28.82
N ALA A 525 -32.72 14.15 27.85
CA ALA A 525 -33.61 13.00 27.96
C ALA A 525 -33.05 11.82 28.81
N VAL A 526 -31.80 11.89 29.28
CA VAL A 526 -31.18 10.79 30.05
C VAL A 526 -31.59 10.79 31.53
N SER A 527 -31.77 11.96 32.14
CA SER A 527 -32.21 12.12 33.53
C SER A 527 -32.75 13.53 33.80
N ALA A 528 -33.54 13.69 34.85
CA ALA A 528 -34.01 15.01 35.29
C ALA A 528 -32.87 15.90 35.82
N GLU A 529 -31.80 15.29 36.36
CA GLU A 529 -30.60 15.99 36.81
C GLU A 529 -29.82 16.58 35.62
N GLU A 530 -29.73 15.84 34.51
CA GLU A 530 -29.10 16.32 33.27
C GLU A 530 -29.93 17.44 32.61
N ALA A 531 -31.25 17.32 32.59
CA ALA A 531 -32.13 18.39 32.12
C ALA A 531 -31.96 19.67 32.95
N LEU A 532 -31.79 19.56 34.27
CA LEU A 532 -31.50 20.67 35.17
C LEU A 532 -30.09 21.25 34.94
N ALA A 533 -29.08 20.41 34.74
CA ALA A 533 -27.71 20.85 34.46
C ALA A 533 -27.62 21.67 33.17
N VAL A 534 -28.18 21.14 32.07
CA VAL A 534 -28.25 21.86 30.78
C VAL A 534 -29.03 23.16 30.92
N ARG A 535 -30.20 23.13 31.59
CA ARG A 535 -31.01 24.34 31.84
C ARG A 535 -30.20 25.40 32.58
N ALA A 536 -29.48 25.03 33.63
CA ALA A 536 -28.64 25.96 34.40
C ALA A 536 -27.43 26.50 33.61
N ILE A 537 -26.89 25.73 32.65
CA ILE A 537 -25.86 26.21 31.71
C ILE A 537 -26.43 27.23 30.71
N VAL A 538 -27.64 26.98 30.18
CA VAL A 538 -28.34 27.92 29.28
C VAL A 538 -28.68 29.22 30.02
N ASP A 539 -29.28 29.10 31.20
CA ASP A 539 -29.72 30.24 32.01
C ASP A 539 -28.53 31.03 32.60
N ALA A 540 -27.30 30.49 32.57
CA ALA A 540 -26.08 31.21 32.94
C ALA A 540 -25.62 32.27 31.90
N GLY A 541 -26.23 32.31 30.70
CA GLY A 541 -26.02 33.41 29.74
C GLY A 541 -24.58 33.53 29.21
N LEU A 542 -23.93 32.39 28.94
CA LEU A 542 -22.55 32.32 28.49
C LEU A 542 -22.37 32.87 27.06
N ASP A 543 -21.19 33.41 26.75
CA ASP A 543 -20.79 33.86 25.40
C ASP A 543 -20.37 32.67 24.51
N ALA A 544 -21.23 31.65 24.45
CA ALA A 544 -21.06 30.42 23.70
C ALA A 544 -22.43 29.81 23.35
N ALA A 545 -22.58 29.29 22.13
CA ALA A 545 -23.80 28.58 21.77
C ALA A 545 -23.88 27.25 22.52
N ILE A 546 -25.04 26.95 23.11
CA ILE A 546 -25.26 25.70 23.87
C ILE A 546 -25.98 24.68 23.01
N GLN A 547 -25.37 23.51 22.83
CA GLN A 547 -25.92 22.36 22.11
C GLN A 547 -26.29 21.23 23.06
N VAL A 548 -27.31 20.46 22.70
CA VAL A 548 -27.67 19.17 23.33
C VAL A 548 -27.81 18.08 22.28
N ILE A 549 -27.58 16.83 22.67
CA ILE A 549 -27.92 15.68 21.82
C ILE A 549 -29.34 15.16 22.08
N ALA A 550 -29.95 14.51 21.09
CA ALA A 550 -31.21 13.77 21.21
C ALA A 550 -31.28 12.63 20.19
N ARG A 551 -31.96 11.51 20.50
CA ARG A 551 -32.30 10.50 19.48
C ARG A 551 -33.46 11.02 18.60
N PRO A 552 -33.70 10.47 17.40
CA PRO A 552 -34.90 10.73 16.61
C PRO A 552 -36.15 10.09 17.24
N LEU A 553 -36.57 10.58 18.41
CA LEU A 553 -37.77 10.19 19.15
C LEU A 553 -38.46 11.45 19.66
N ALA A 554 -39.80 11.54 19.53
CA ALA A 554 -40.54 12.77 19.85
C ALA A 554 -40.24 13.30 21.28
N GLY A 555 -40.32 12.44 22.31
CA GLY A 555 -40.03 12.83 23.69
C GLY A 555 -38.58 13.26 23.96
N ASP A 556 -37.60 12.76 23.19
CA ASP A 556 -36.21 13.21 23.29
C ASP A 556 -36.04 14.61 22.67
N VAL A 557 -36.73 14.87 21.56
CA VAL A 557 -36.76 16.18 20.90
C VAL A 557 -37.50 17.19 21.77
N GLU A 558 -38.62 16.80 22.37
CA GLU A 558 -39.37 17.60 23.35
C GLU A 558 -38.49 17.96 24.55
N ALA A 559 -37.80 17.00 25.18
CA ALA A 559 -36.86 17.27 26.27
C ALA A 559 -35.68 18.19 25.85
N ALA A 560 -35.16 18.03 24.63
CA ALA A 560 -34.15 18.93 24.09
C ALA A 560 -34.69 20.36 23.90
N VAL A 561 -35.95 20.51 23.46
CA VAL A 561 -36.62 21.81 23.40
C VAL A 561 -36.84 22.38 24.81
N GLU A 562 -37.38 21.61 25.76
CA GLU A 562 -37.62 22.06 27.13
C GLU A 562 -36.34 22.45 27.90
N SER A 563 -35.18 21.89 27.54
CA SER A 563 -33.87 22.28 28.10
C SER A 563 -33.46 23.74 27.82
N GLY A 564 -34.04 24.38 26.81
CA GLY A 564 -33.69 25.74 26.39
C GLY A 564 -32.46 25.87 25.47
N ALA A 565 -31.71 24.79 25.22
CA ALA A 565 -30.49 24.81 24.42
C ALA A 565 -30.66 25.42 23.01
N HIS A 566 -29.68 26.22 22.59
CA HIS A 566 -29.67 26.97 21.33
C HIS A 566 -29.60 26.08 20.08
N SER A 567 -28.95 24.92 20.19
CA SER A 567 -28.79 23.92 19.12
C SER A 567 -29.21 22.52 19.58
N ILE A 568 -29.82 21.74 18.70
CA ILE A 568 -30.23 20.34 18.94
C ILE A 568 -29.53 19.44 17.92
N ALA A 569 -28.68 18.53 18.40
CA ALA A 569 -28.00 17.52 17.59
C ALA A 569 -28.74 16.18 17.65
N LEU A 570 -29.51 15.89 16.60
CA LEU A 570 -30.18 14.61 16.43
C LEU A 570 -29.17 13.56 15.97
N PHE A 571 -29.08 12.41 16.65
CA PHE A 571 -28.11 11.36 16.29
C PHE A 571 -28.76 9.98 16.15
N THR A 572 -28.32 9.21 15.15
CA THR A 572 -28.70 7.79 14.99
C THR A 572 -27.69 7.01 14.15
N GLY A 573 -27.59 5.70 14.40
CA GLY A 573 -26.59 4.81 13.82
C GLY A 573 -26.92 4.36 12.41
N THR A 574 -26.12 4.79 11.43
CA THR A 574 -26.41 4.60 9.99
C THR A 574 -25.75 3.35 9.39
N SER A 575 -24.76 2.75 10.04
CA SER A 575 -24.05 1.59 9.47
C SER A 575 -24.90 0.31 9.50
N GLU A 576 -24.62 -0.65 8.61
CA GLU A 576 -25.33 -1.93 8.51
C GLU A 576 -25.44 -2.65 9.88
N ALA A 577 -24.39 -2.54 10.71
CA ALA A 577 -24.38 -3.09 12.06
C ALA A 577 -25.37 -2.37 13.00
N HIS A 578 -25.45 -1.04 12.93
CA HIS A 578 -26.38 -0.25 13.74
C HIS A 578 -27.83 -0.47 13.29
N VAL A 579 -28.12 -0.33 11.99
CA VAL A 579 -29.46 -0.52 11.42
C VAL A 579 -30.03 -1.90 11.77
N ARG A 580 -29.25 -2.98 11.55
CA ARG A 580 -29.71 -4.36 11.81
C ARG A 580 -29.72 -4.74 13.29
N ALA A 581 -28.67 -4.44 14.05
CA ALA A 581 -28.47 -5.02 15.39
C ALA A 581 -28.86 -4.08 16.55
N LYS A 582 -28.54 -2.78 16.44
CA LYS A 582 -28.86 -1.76 17.46
C LYS A 582 -30.31 -1.28 17.32
N LEU A 583 -30.69 -0.83 16.13
CA LEU A 583 -31.98 -0.21 15.84
C LEU A 583 -33.06 -1.23 15.42
N ARG A 584 -32.66 -2.35 14.79
CA ARG A 584 -33.55 -3.43 14.32
C ARG A 584 -34.64 -2.94 13.34
N THR A 585 -34.25 -2.02 12.46
CA THR A 585 -35.12 -1.36 11.47
C THR A 585 -34.58 -1.60 10.04
N THR A 586 -35.21 -1.02 9.03
CA THR A 586 -34.73 -1.05 7.64
C THR A 586 -34.12 0.31 7.24
N PRO A 587 -33.28 0.39 6.18
CA PRO A 587 -32.73 1.65 5.70
C PRO A 587 -33.81 2.71 5.39
N GLU A 588 -34.91 2.28 4.78
CA GLU A 588 -36.02 3.15 4.35
C GLU A 588 -36.80 3.69 5.56
N GLN A 589 -37.04 2.83 6.57
CA GLN A 589 -37.65 3.23 7.84
C GLN A 589 -36.76 4.22 8.61
N LEU A 590 -35.44 4.00 8.61
CA LEU A 590 -34.49 4.92 9.24
C LEU A 590 -34.51 6.29 8.55
N VAL A 591 -34.46 6.34 7.21
CA VAL A 591 -34.53 7.59 6.43
C VAL A 591 -35.86 8.33 6.66
N ALA A 592 -36.98 7.62 6.77
CA ALA A 592 -38.27 8.22 7.12
C ALA A 592 -38.27 8.84 8.54
N GLY A 593 -37.84 8.08 9.56
CA GLY A 593 -37.78 8.58 10.94
C GLY A 593 -36.80 9.74 11.14
N ILE A 594 -35.71 9.81 10.35
CA ILE A 594 -34.79 10.96 10.33
C ILE A 594 -35.51 12.21 9.81
N ARG A 595 -36.28 12.10 8.71
CA ARG A 595 -37.05 13.23 8.16
C ARG A 595 -38.08 13.75 9.16
N GLU A 596 -38.82 12.84 9.80
CA GLU A 596 -39.83 13.18 10.81
C GLU A 596 -39.19 13.88 12.04
N ALA A 597 -38.10 13.34 12.58
CA ALA A 597 -37.44 13.91 13.75
C ALA A 597 -36.75 15.27 13.47
N VAL A 598 -36.10 15.43 12.31
CA VAL A 598 -35.49 16.71 11.91
C VAL A 598 -36.58 17.77 11.72
N ALA A 599 -37.67 17.43 11.03
CA ALA A 599 -38.80 18.34 10.82
C ALA A 599 -39.50 18.71 12.14
N LEU A 600 -39.58 17.79 13.11
CA LEU A 600 -40.09 18.07 14.46
C LEU A 600 -39.16 19.02 15.22
N ALA A 601 -37.85 18.73 15.27
CA ALA A 601 -36.89 19.59 15.95
C ALA A 601 -36.87 21.00 15.34
N LYS A 602 -37.01 21.12 14.02
CA LYS A 602 -36.97 22.41 13.31
C LYS A 602 -38.17 23.31 13.61
N GLN A 603 -39.33 22.75 13.98
CA GLN A 603 -40.50 23.52 14.41
C GLN A 603 -40.24 24.35 15.68
N SER A 604 -39.23 24.01 16.48
CA SER A 604 -38.81 24.81 17.66
C SER A 604 -38.11 26.13 17.30
N GLY A 605 -37.80 26.37 16.02
CA GLY A 605 -37.07 27.56 15.55
C GLY A 605 -35.57 27.54 15.84
N ARG A 606 -35.03 26.43 16.35
CA ARG A 606 -33.62 26.28 16.73
C ARG A 606 -32.70 25.87 15.57
N ASN A 607 -31.40 25.91 15.83
CA ASN A 607 -30.40 25.27 15.00
C ASN A 607 -30.48 23.74 15.19
N VAL A 608 -30.63 22.98 14.10
CA VAL A 608 -30.77 21.52 14.10
C VAL A 608 -29.60 20.90 13.36
N VAL A 609 -28.81 20.10 14.05
CA VAL A 609 -27.72 19.31 13.47
C VAL A 609 -28.18 17.87 13.34
N PHE A 610 -27.92 17.20 12.22
CA PHE A 610 -28.11 15.76 12.11
C PHE A 610 -26.78 15.01 12.07
N ALA A 611 -26.50 14.20 13.08
CA ALA A 611 -25.27 13.41 13.23
C ALA A 611 -25.48 11.93 12.89
N ALA A 612 -24.74 11.44 11.89
CA ALA A 612 -24.70 10.02 11.56
C ALA A 612 -23.69 9.29 12.46
N GLU A 613 -24.20 8.50 13.40
CA GLU A 613 -23.38 7.59 14.22
C GLU A 613 -22.84 6.46 13.32
N ASP A 614 -21.55 6.16 13.48
CA ASP A 614 -20.82 5.13 12.73
C ASP A 614 -20.73 5.39 11.20
N ALA A 615 -20.76 6.68 10.81
CA ALA A 615 -20.65 7.14 9.43
C ALA A 615 -19.44 6.55 8.69
N THR A 616 -18.30 6.38 9.36
CA THR A 616 -17.07 5.83 8.76
C THR A 616 -17.11 4.34 8.42
N ARG A 617 -18.15 3.62 8.88
CA ARG A 617 -18.47 2.23 8.51
C ARG A 617 -19.81 2.09 7.79
N THR A 618 -20.47 3.20 7.50
CA THR A 618 -21.71 3.23 6.70
C THR A 618 -21.37 3.10 5.21
N ASP A 619 -22.29 2.54 4.41
CA ASP A 619 -22.12 2.59 2.96
C ASP A 619 -22.09 4.06 2.48
N PRO A 620 -21.09 4.50 1.69
CA PRO A 620 -20.94 5.92 1.38
C PRO A 620 -21.99 6.51 0.41
N ASP A 621 -22.83 5.69 -0.23
CA ASP A 621 -23.98 6.19 -0.99
C ASP A 621 -25.23 6.29 -0.09
N PHE A 622 -25.50 5.28 0.75
CA PHE A 622 -26.57 5.37 1.76
C PHE A 622 -26.33 6.51 2.77
N LEU A 623 -25.07 6.77 3.15
CA LEU A 623 -24.72 7.91 4.01
C LEU A 623 -25.07 9.26 3.36
N VAL A 624 -24.94 9.38 2.03
CA VAL A 624 -25.32 10.59 1.28
C VAL A 624 -26.84 10.72 1.21
N GLU A 625 -27.57 9.62 0.98
CA GLU A 625 -29.03 9.58 1.04
C GLU A 625 -29.56 10.07 2.40
N VAL A 626 -28.98 9.56 3.49
CA VAL A 626 -29.32 9.98 4.86
C VAL A 626 -29.09 11.47 5.10
N TYR A 627 -27.95 12.03 4.68
CA TYR A 627 -27.70 13.47 4.86
C TYR A 627 -28.57 14.36 3.96
N LEU A 628 -28.90 13.91 2.74
CA LEU A 628 -29.86 14.61 1.88
C LEU A 628 -31.27 14.60 2.49
N ALA A 629 -31.70 13.47 3.07
CA ALA A 629 -32.96 13.36 3.77
C ALA A 629 -33.06 14.31 4.99
N ALA A 630 -31.97 14.46 5.74
CA ALA A 630 -31.89 15.44 6.83
C ALA A 630 -31.91 16.90 6.32
N ALA A 631 -31.21 17.20 5.21
CA ALA A 631 -31.21 18.52 4.61
C ALA A 631 -32.58 18.93 4.05
N GLU A 632 -33.26 18.01 3.36
CA GLU A 632 -34.62 18.19 2.84
C GLU A 632 -35.67 18.36 3.96
N ALA A 633 -35.41 17.83 5.16
CA ALA A 633 -36.24 18.02 6.35
C ALA A 633 -35.91 19.31 7.14
N GLY A 634 -34.89 20.08 6.73
CA GLY A 634 -34.56 21.39 7.32
C GLY A 634 -33.48 21.40 8.39
N ALA A 635 -32.56 20.42 8.41
CA ALA A 635 -31.34 20.52 9.21
C ALA A 635 -30.43 21.68 8.71
N ASP A 636 -29.75 22.36 9.64
CA ASP A 636 -28.85 23.48 9.35
C ASP A 636 -27.40 23.04 9.15
N ALA A 637 -27.01 21.89 9.74
CA ALA A 637 -25.68 21.29 9.62
C ALA A 637 -25.74 19.77 9.80
N ILE A 638 -24.65 19.07 9.46
CA ILE A 638 -24.54 17.61 9.58
C ILE A 638 -23.26 17.18 10.31
N GLY A 639 -23.38 16.18 11.18
CA GLY A 639 -22.28 15.60 11.96
C GLY A 639 -21.84 14.24 11.41
N LEU A 640 -20.55 14.08 11.16
CA LEU A 640 -19.95 12.84 10.65
C LEU A 640 -19.06 12.21 11.72
N ALA A 641 -19.53 11.10 12.31
CA ALA A 641 -18.83 10.44 13.41
C ALA A 641 -17.99 9.22 12.97
N ASP A 642 -16.72 9.20 13.37
CA ASP A 642 -15.89 7.99 13.46
C ASP A 642 -16.11 7.29 14.81
N THR A 643 -17.34 6.86 15.07
CA THR A 643 -17.80 6.33 16.38
C THR A 643 -16.91 5.24 16.96
N ALA A 644 -16.26 4.44 16.11
CA ALA A 644 -15.37 3.34 16.52
C ALA A 644 -13.86 3.65 16.38
N GLY A 645 -13.47 4.88 16.04
CA GLY A 645 -12.07 5.30 15.88
C GLY A 645 -11.29 4.51 14.81
N VAL A 646 -11.97 3.98 13.79
CA VAL A 646 -11.40 3.05 12.78
C VAL A 646 -11.00 3.73 11.47
N SER A 647 -11.27 5.02 11.33
CA SER A 647 -10.89 5.77 10.12
C SER A 647 -9.40 6.10 10.12
N THR A 648 -8.94 6.54 8.96
CA THR A 648 -7.57 7.03 8.75
C THR A 648 -7.67 8.34 7.98
N PRO A 649 -6.68 9.25 8.04
CA PRO A 649 -6.82 10.61 7.53
C PRO A 649 -7.30 10.66 6.06
N TRP A 650 -6.73 9.82 5.19
CA TRP A 650 -7.13 9.66 3.79
C TRP A 650 -8.55 9.10 3.58
N ARG A 651 -9.05 8.24 4.48
CA ARG A 651 -10.43 7.74 4.44
C ARG A 651 -11.42 8.82 4.88
N MET A 652 -11.14 9.49 6.01
CA MET A 652 -11.97 10.59 6.50
C MET A 652 -12.04 11.69 5.44
N ALA A 653 -10.90 12.10 4.89
CA ALA A 653 -10.80 13.07 3.81
C ALA A 653 -11.59 12.67 2.55
N ALA A 654 -11.55 11.40 2.15
CA ALA A 654 -12.28 10.91 0.97
C ALA A 654 -13.80 10.83 1.18
N LEU A 655 -14.25 10.61 2.43
CA LEU A 655 -15.65 10.53 2.84
C LEU A 655 -16.25 11.94 3.01
N VAL A 656 -15.56 12.86 3.68
CA VAL A 656 -15.96 14.28 3.78
C VAL A 656 -16.07 14.90 2.38
N ARG A 657 -15.07 14.72 1.50
CA ARG A 657 -15.17 15.11 0.07
C ARG A 657 -16.26 14.38 -0.72
N ARG A 658 -16.95 13.37 -0.17
CA ARG A 658 -18.10 12.72 -0.83
C ARG A 658 -19.39 13.39 -0.37
N VAL A 659 -19.52 13.57 0.95
CA VAL A 659 -20.65 14.25 1.58
C VAL A 659 -20.73 15.71 1.11
N ALA A 660 -19.62 16.47 1.20
CA ALA A 660 -19.55 17.88 0.77
C ALA A 660 -19.76 18.11 -0.74
N ALA A 661 -19.67 17.05 -1.55
CA ALA A 661 -19.90 17.10 -3.00
C ALA A 661 -21.35 16.73 -3.39
N ALA A 662 -22.21 16.46 -2.40
CA ALA A 662 -23.59 16.01 -2.60
C ALA A 662 -24.60 16.72 -1.66
N CYS A 663 -24.30 16.82 -0.37
CA CYS A 663 -25.09 17.59 0.59
C CYS A 663 -24.53 19.02 0.70
N PRO A 664 -25.37 20.07 0.62
CA PRO A 664 -24.94 21.47 0.69
C PRO A 664 -24.72 21.99 2.12
N LEU A 665 -25.00 21.19 3.15
CA LEU A 665 -24.94 21.63 4.54
C LEU A 665 -23.49 21.66 5.09
N PRO A 666 -23.17 22.59 6.00
CA PRO A 666 -21.96 22.56 6.82
C PRO A 666 -21.73 21.20 7.48
N ILE A 667 -20.50 20.67 7.38
CA ILE A 667 -20.12 19.39 7.98
C ILE A 667 -19.27 19.64 9.23
N ALA A 668 -19.69 19.06 10.36
CA ALA A 668 -18.87 18.87 11.54
C ALA A 668 -18.33 17.44 11.58
N VAL A 669 -17.04 17.25 11.92
CA VAL A 669 -16.45 15.91 12.11
C VAL A 669 -16.24 15.60 13.60
N HIS A 670 -16.63 14.40 14.01
CA HIS A 670 -16.40 13.85 15.36
C HIS A 670 -15.56 12.58 15.26
N CYS A 671 -14.44 12.49 15.98
CA CYS A 671 -13.48 11.38 15.83
C CYS A 671 -13.10 10.77 17.18
N HIS A 672 -13.39 9.48 17.38
CA HIS A 672 -12.83 8.73 18.51
C HIS A 672 -11.39 8.26 18.24
N ASN A 673 -10.67 7.97 19.32
CA ASN A 673 -9.21 7.81 19.31
C ASN A 673 -8.72 6.37 19.46
N ASP A 674 -9.56 5.35 19.21
CA ASP A 674 -9.24 3.92 19.39
C ASP A 674 -7.97 3.43 18.68
N LEU A 675 -7.55 4.10 17.59
CA LEU A 675 -6.31 3.84 16.85
C LEU A 675 -5.23 4.92 17.01
N GLY A 676 -5.42 5.91 17.89
CA GLY A 676 -4.50 7.05 18.07
C GLY A 676 -4.50 8.04 16.90
N LEU A 677 -5.64 8.20 16.21
CA LEU A 677 -5.77 8.96 14.97
C LEU A 677 -6.82 10.09 15.02
N ALA A 678 -7.45 10.37 16.17
CA ALA A 678 -8.58 11.30 16.24
C ALA A 678 -8.25 12.73 15.77
N THR A 679 -7.14 13.29 16.26
CA THR A 679 -6.62 14.62 15.86
C THR A 679 -6.36 14.67 14.35
N ALA A 680 -5.69 13.65 13.81
CA ALA A 680 -5.33 13.57 12.39
C ALA A 680 -6.53 13.33 11.46
N ASN A 681 -7.51 12.54 11.89
CA ASN A 681 -8.77 12.34 11.16
C ASN A 681 -9.59 13.64 11.12
N SER A 682 -9.65 14.37 12.24
CA SER A 682 -10.39 15.64 12.36
C SER A 682 -9.82 16.73 11.44
N LEU A 683 -8.51 16.96 11.50
CA LEU A 683 -7.81 17.90 10.63
C LEU A 683 -7.95 17.52 9.14
N ALA A 684 -7.85 16.24 8.81
CA ALA A 684 -8.06 15.75 7.46
C ALA A 684 -9.51 15.90 6.98
N GLY A 685 -10.49 15.98 7.89
CA GLY A 685 -11.86 16.37 7.59
C GLY A 685 -11.97 17.85 7.21
N LEU A 686 -11.40 18.75 8.03
CA LEU A 686 -11.40 20.21 7.76
C LEU A 686 -10.77 20.55 6.41
N LEU A 687 -9.58 19.99 6.13
CA LEU A 687 -8.87 20.10 4.84
C LEU A 687 -9.60 19.42 3.65
N SER A 688 -10.78 18.85 3.89
CA SER A 688 -11.59 18.12 2.90
C SER A 688 -12.98 18.70 2.69
N GLY A 689 -13.28 19.85 3.30
CA GLY A 689 -14.56 20.56 3.17
C GLY A 689 -15.46 20.48 4.41
N ALA A 690 -14.99 19.95 5.54
CA ALA A 690 -15.68 20.16 6.81
C ALA A 690 -15.40 21.57 7.34
N SER A 691 -16.40 22.18 7.96
CA SER A 691 -16.34 23.53 8.55
C SER A 691 -16.51 23.52 10.07
N GLY A 692 -16.86 22.38 10.66
CA GLY A 692 -16.88 22.17 12.10
C GLY A 692 -15.99 21.00 12.53
N VAL A 693 -15.54 21.04 13.78
CA VAL A 693 -14.84 19.93 14.43
C VAL A 693 -15.34 19.76 15.86
N GLN A 694 -15.63 18.54 16.26
CA GLN A 694 -15.99 18.18 17.63
C GLN A 694 -14.78 17.58 18.35
N CYS A 695 -14.50 18.09 19.55
CA CYS A 695 -13.33 17.78 20.37
C CYS A 695 -13.72 17.74 21.85
N SER A 696 -12.81 17.29 22.71
CA SER A 696 -12.93 17.47 24.17
C SER A 696 -11.58 17.77 24.79
N VAL A 697 -11.56 18.48 25.91
CA VAL A 697 -10.34 18.77 26.68
C VAL A 697 -9.63 17.45 27.03
N LEU A 698 -8.31 17.38 26.81
CA LEU A 698 -7.51 16.14 26.94
C LEU A 698 -7.92 14.97 26.03
N GLY A 699 -8.98 15.14 25.22
CA GLY A 699 -9.62 14.09 24.45
C GLY A 699 -10.49 13.16 25.30
N VAL A 700 -11.01 13.59 26.45
CA VAL A 700 -11.86 12.71 27.29
C VAL A 700 -13.12 12.22 26.56
N GLY A 701 -13.53 10.99 26.85
CA GLY A 701 -14.84 10.44 26.46
C GLY A 701 -14.83 8.92 26.35
N GLU A 702 -15.72 8.38 25.50
CA GLU A 702 -15.93 6.94 25.35
C GLU A 702 -14.64 6.16 24.98
N ARG A 703 -14.40 5.04 25.69
CA ARG A 703 -13.27 4.10 25.52
C ARG A 703 -11.87 4.72 25.57
N ALA A 704 -11.37 5.14 24.41
CA ALA A 704 -10.06 5.77 24.19
C ALA A 704 -10.18 7.30 24.02
N GLY A 705 -11.40 7.83 24.11
CA GLY A 705 -11.69 9.24 24.01
C GLY A 705 -11.83 9.76 22.58
N ASN A 706 -11.75 11.08 22.46
CA ASN A 706 -12.03 11.87 21.26
C ASN A 706 -10.78 12.60 20.75
N ALA A 707 -10.93 13.46 19.75
CA ALA A 707 -9.90 14.42 19.36
C ALA A 707 -9.64 15.42 20.51
N PRO A 708 -8.40 15.53 21.04
CA PRO A 708 -8.11 16.47 22.10
C PRO A 708 -8.20 17.92 21.62
N LEU A 709 -9.00 18.72 22.31
CA LEU A 709 -9.26 20.14 22.01
C LEU A 709 -7.94 20.90 21.85
N GLU A 710 -7.04 20.78 22.81
CA GLU A 710 -5.76 21.48 22.81
C GLU A 710 -4.84 21.05 21.64
N GLU A 711 -4.92 19.80 21.18
CA GLU A 711 -4.14 19.34 20.03
C GLU A 711 -4.67 19.88 18.70
N VAL A 712 -6.00 19.86 18.52
CA VAL A 712 -6.64 20.40 17.31
C VAL A 712 -6.45 21.91 17.24
N VAL A 713 -6.72 22.64 18.33
CA VAL A 713 -6.52 24.10 18.44
C VAL A 713 -5.07 24.48 18.13
N MET A 714 -4.09 23.86 18.80
CA MET A 714 -2.69 24.22 18.56
C MET A 714 -2.17 23.81 17.19
N THR A 715 -2.74 22.77 16.56
CA THR A 715 -2.38 22.46 15.16
C THR A 715 -2.96 23.50 14.19
N LEU A 716 -4.18 23.98 14.40
CA LEU A 716 -4.77 25.07 13.62
C LEU A 716 -3.95 26.37 13.75
N GLU A 717 -3.66 26.79 14.97
CA GLU A 717 -2.90 28.01 15.26
C GLU A 717 -1.43 27.93 14.80
N ALA A 718 -0.68 26.91 15.23
CA ALA A 718 0.77 26.88 15.06
C ALA A 718 1.24 26.25 13.74
N ALA A 719 0.52 25.26 13.20
CA ALA A 719 0.92 24.59 11.96
C ALA A 719 0.24 25.18 10.70
N TYR A 720 -1.01 25.65 10.82
CA TYR A 720 -1.75 26.25 9.70
C TYR A 720 -1.90 27.78 9.77
N GLY A 721 -1.52 28.43 10.88
CA GLY A 721 -1.68 29.87 11.07
C GLY A 721 -3.15 30.33 11.17
N HIS A 722 -4.07 29.39 11.35
CA HIS A 722 -5.52 29.64 11.38
C HIS A 722 -5.93 30.11 12.77
N ARG A 723 -6.28 31.40 12.88
CA ARG A 723 -6.75 32.00 14.13
C ARG A 723 -8.12 31.43 14.51
N THR A 724 -8.12 30.61 15.54
CA THR A 724 -9.29 29.99 16.19
C THR A 724 -10.06 30.99 17.04
N GLY A 725 -9.38 32.01 17.57
CA GLY A 725 -9.95 33.03 18.46
C GLY A 725 -9.95 32.67 19.95
N LEU A 726 -9.47 31.47 20.30
CA LEU A 726 -9.44 30.99 21.69
C LEU A 726 -8.25 31.58 22.48
N ASP A 727 -8.41 31.72 23.80
CA ASP A 727 -7.32 32.03 24.72
C ASP A 727 -6.42 30.80 24.91
N LEU A 728 -5.39 30.71 24.07
CA LEU A 728 -4.42 29.62 24.10
C LEU A 728 -3.70 29.46 25.45
N THR A 729 -3.65 30.50 26.29
CA THR A 729 -3.05 30.44 27.63
C THR A 729 -3.93 29.69 28.64
N ALA A 730 -5.25 29.67 28.43
CA ALA A 730 -6.20 28.95 29.28
C ALA A 730 -6.23 27.43 29.01
N LEU A 731 -5.65 26.95 27.90
CA LEU A 731 -5.62 25.51 27.54
C LEU A 731 -4.98 24.63 28.62
N THR A 732 -3.82 25.02 29.16
CA THR A 732 -3.09 24.22 30.16
C THR A 732 -3.82 24.20 31.52
N PRO A 733 -4.27 25.34 32.08
CA PRO A 733 -5.13 25.35 33.28
C PRO A 733 -6.43 24.55 33.12
N LEU A 734 -7.11 24.65 31.97
CA LEU A 734 -8.34 23.92 31.71
C LEU A 734 -8.11 22.40 31.65
N ALA A 735 -7.04 21.96 30.99
CA ALA A 735 -6.65 20.54 30.96
C ALA A 735 -6.40 19.99 32.37
N HIS A 736 -5.71 20.73 33.24
CA HIS A 736 -5.49 20.31 34.63
C HIS A 736 -6.79 20.27 35.46
N HIS A 737 -7.74 21.19 35.22
CA HIS A 737 -9.04 21.18 35.88
C HIS A 737 -9.90 19.98 35.45
N VAL A 738 -9.99 19.69 34.14
CA VAL A 738 -10.71 18.51 33.62
C VAL A 738 -10.05 17.21 34.07
N ALA A 739 -8.72 17.14 34.14
CA ALA A 739 -8.03 15.99 34.73
C ALA A 739 -8.42 15.77 36.20
N ALA A 740 -8.50 16.83 37.01
CA ALA A 740 -8.93 16.71 38.40
C ALA A 740 -10.38 16.24 38.54
N LEU A 741 -11.31 16.77 37.74
CA LEU A 741 -12.72 16.37 37.74
C LEU A 741 -12.94 14.92 37.26
N THR A 742 -12.12 14.45 36.31
CA THR A 742 -12.20 13.07 35.76
C THR A 742 -11.33 12.06 36.51
N GLY A 743 -10.63 12.47 37.59
CA GLY A 743 -9.71 11.61 38.33
C GLY A 743 -8.45 11.19 37.55
N GLN A 744 -8.15 11.85 36.43
CA GLN A 744 -7.00 11.57 35.59
C GLN A 744 -5.72 12.30 36.04
N VAL A 745 -4.58 11.79 35.57
CA VAL A 745 -3.29 12.48 35.64
C VAL A 745 -2.89 12.89 34.23
N VAL A 746 -2.64 14.18 33.99
CA VAL A 746 -2.09 14.67 32.72
C VAL A 746 -0.71 14.04 32.52
N HIS A 747 -0.61 13.09 31.58
CA HIS A 747 0.64 12.40 31.32
C HIS A 747 1.74 13.40 30.91
N ALA A 748 2.93 13.27 31.49
CA ALA A 748 4.00 14.25 31.28
C ALA A 748 4.38 14.42 29.79
N GLY A 749 4.27 13.35 28.99
CA GLY A 749 4.46 13.41 27.53
C GLY A 749 3.20 13.70 26.68
N LYS A 750 2.09 14.19 27.28
CA LYS A 750 0.91 14.62 26.53
C LYS A 750 1.26 15.84 25.65
N PRO A 751 0.92 15.87 24.35
CA PRO A 751 1.15 17.05 23.52
C PRO A 751 0.47 18.31 24.08
N VAL A 752 1.08 19.48 23.83
CA VAL A 752 0.67 20.81 24.33
C VAL A 752 0.76 20.97 25.86
N VAL A 753 -0.05 20.23 26.60
CA VAL A 753 -0.29 20.45 28.04
C VAL A 753 0.53 19.56 28.97
N GLY A 754 1.22 18.54 28.45
CA GLY A 754 2.06 17.65 29.25
C GLY A 754 3.29 18.34 29.84
N GLY A 755 3.68 17.95 31.06
CA GLY A 755 4.82 18.55 31.78
C GLY A 755 6.12 18.61 30.96
N HIS A 756 6.44 17.58 30.18
CA HIS A 756 7.67 17.48 29.36
C HIS A 756 7.61 18.19 27.99
N ALA A 757 6.48 18.81 27.61
CA ALA A 757 6.31 19.34 26.24
C ALA A 757 7.35 20.40 25.83
N PHE A 758 7.98 21.07 26.80
CA PHE A 758 9.02 22.10 26.60
C PHE A 758 10.22 21.87 27.53
N VAL A 759 10.53 20.60 27.81
CA VAL A 759 11.60 20.16 28.72
C VAL A 759 12.71 19.48 27.93
N HIS A 760 13.95 19.99 28.04
CA HIS A 760 15.05 19.54 27.18
C HIS A 760 16.28 19.04 27.98
N GLU A 761 16.69 17.78 27.79
CA GLU A 761 17.88 17.17 28.46
C GLU A 761 19.14 17.14 27.58
N SER A 762 18.95 16.92 26.28
CA SER A 762 20.04 16.60 25.34
C SER A 762 20.98 17.78 25.16
N GLY A 763 22.27 17.56 25.41
CA GLY A 763 23.30 18.61 25.30
C GLY A 763 23.44 19.25 23.91
N LEU A 764 22.91 18.61 22.86
CA LEU A 764 22.80 19.18 21.51
C LEU A 764 21.51 19.99 21.30
N HIS A 765 20.42 19.62 21.97
CA HIS A 765 19.16 20.35 21.86
C HIS A 765 19.26 21.68 22.60
N VAL A 766 19.82 21.68 23.82
CA VAL A 766 20.05 22.91 24.60
C VAL A 766 20.98 23.87 23.86
N ASP A 767 22.08 23.38 23.28
CA ASP A 767 23.00 24.19 22.47
C ASP A 767 22.36 24.76 21.18
N GLY A 768 21.33 24.10 20.64
CA GLY A 768 20.48 24.65 19.58
C GLY A 768 19.54 25.75 20.09
N ILE A 769 18.72 25.42 21.10
CA ILE A 769 17.67 26.30 21.65
C ILE A 769 18.25 27.60 22.22
N VAL A 770 19.41 27.54 22.86
CA VAL A 770 20.12 28.71 23.41
C VAL A 770 20.59 29.69 22.31
N ARG A 771 20.72 29.24 21.07
CA ARG A 771 21.04 30.08 19.91
C ARG A 771 19.79 30.51 19.14
N ASP A 772 18.85 29.58 18.96
CA ASP A 772 17.58 29.78 18.28
C ASP A 772 16.58 28.70 18.74
N PRO A 773 15.56 29.05 19.54
CA PRO A 773 14.54 28.10 20.01
C PRO A 773 13.81 27.36 18.89
N SER A 774 13.66 27.96 17.70
CA SER A 774 12.96 27.34 16.56
C SER A 774 13.66 26.10 16.01
N THR A 775 14.91 25.84 16.42
CA THR A 775 15.63 24.60 16.09
C THR A 775 14.98 23.35 16.67
N TYR A 776 14.23 23.47 17.78
CA TYR A 776 13.59 22.33 18.47
C TYR A 776 12.21 22.63 19.08
N GLU A 777 11.82 23.91 19.27
CA GLU A 777 10.49 24.31 19.74
C GLU A 777 9.60 24.66 18.52
N PRO A 778 8.56 23.87 18.19
CA PRO A 778 7.73 24.09 16.99
C PRO A 778 6.82 25.34 17.11
N TYR A 779 6.62 25.81 18.33
CA TYR A 779 6.01 27.10 18.69
C TYR A 779 6.51 27.48 20.10
N PRO A 780 6.58 28.79 20.42
CA PRO A 780 7.03 29.22 21.74
C PRO A 780 6.05 28.77 22.84
N PRO A 781 6.50 28.19 23.97
CA PRO A 781 5.64 27.85 25.12
C PRO A 781 4.87 29.03 25.68
N GLU A 782 5.39 30.25 25.53
CA GLU A 782 4.73 31.49 25.94
C GLU A 782 3.37 31.68 25.25
N LEU A 783 3.18 31.12 24.05
CA LEU A 783 1.91 31.13 23.30
C LEU A 783 0.76 30.43 24.04
N ILE A 784 1.09 29.49 24.94
CA ILE A 784 0.11 28.73 25.76
C ILE A 784 0.30 28.98 27.27
N GLY A 785 0.88 30.13 27.63
CA GLY A 785 1.07 30.54 29.02
C GLY A 785 2.08 29.68 29.80
N ARG A 786 3.07 29.09 29.10
CA ARG A 786 4.10 28.22 29.69
C ARG A 786 5.51 28.77 29.47
N GLU A 787 6.46 28.19 30.20
CA GLU A 787 7.89 28.47 30.07
C GLU A 787 8.64 27.20 29.63
N ARG A 788 9.76 27.38 28.92
CA ARG A 788 10.72 26.30 28.62
C ARG A 788 11.59 26.02 29.84
N SER A 789 12.08 24.78 30.00
CA SER A 789 13.02 24.44 31.07
C SER A 789 14.02 23.35 30.67
N PHE A 790 15.17 23.37 31.33
CA PHE A 790 16.26 22.42 31.10
C PHE A 790 16.40 21.42 32.24
N VAL A 791 16.74 20.17 31.89
CA VAL A 791 16.98 19.10 32.87
C VAL A 791 18.31 18.41 32.60
N PHE A 792 18.97 17.95 33.66
CA PHE A 792 20.38 17.56 33.62
C PHE A 792 20.58 16.12 34.04
N GLY A 793 21.07 15.31 33.11
CA GLY A 793 21.26 13.88 33.28
C GLY A 793 22.29 13.28 32.35
N LYS A 794 22.09 12.01 32.00
CA LYS A 794 23.00 11.19 31.20
C LYS A 794 23.31 11.81 29.83
N HIS A 795 22.36 12.52 29.22
CA HIS A 795 22.44 13.03 27.86
C HIS A 795 22.89 14.51 27.76
N SER A 796 23.12 15.18 28.88
CA SER A 796 23.54 16.58 28.93
C SER A 796 24.98 16.81 28.46
N GLY A 797 25.31 18.05 28.06
CA GLY A 797 26.63 18.44 27.55
C GLY A 797 27.21 19.65 28.31
N ARG A 798 28.53 19.89 28.22
CA ARG A 798 29.21 20.99 28.92
C ARG A 798 28.55 22.36 28.67
N GLY A 799 28.17 22.63 27.42
CA GLY A 799 27.52 23.90 27.04
C GLY A 799 26.19 24.12 27.74
N ALA A 800 25.35 23.08 27.85
CA ALA A 800 24.06 23.13 28.54
C ALA A 800 24.23 23.45 30.05
N LEU A 801 25.16 22.77 30.72
CA LEU A 801 25.46 23.04 32.13
C LEU A 801 26.03 24.45 32.30
N ARG A 802 26.98 24.87 31.44
CA ARG A 802 27.57 26.20 31.52
C ARG A 802 26.51 27.30 31.32
N HIS A 803 25.62 27.18 30.35
CA HIS A 803 24.59 28.20 30.10
C HIS A 803 23.74 28.50 31.34
N VAL A 804 23.24 27.47 32.02
CA VAL A 804 22.42 27.62 33.24
C VAL A 804 23.25 28.03 34.45
N LEU A 805 24.51 27.59 34.56
CA LEU A 805 25.39 28.05 35.64
C LEU A 805 25.77 29.52 35.48
N ASP A 806 26.06 29.97 34.25
CA ASP A 806 26.36 31.36 33.94
C ASP A 806 25.14 32.27 34.16
N SER A 807 23.92 31.84 33.79
CA SER A 807 22.68 32.60 34.06
C SER A 807 22.38 32.75 35.55
N HIS A 808 22.76 31.77 36.37
CA HIS A 808 22.69 31.83 37.84
C HIS A 808 23.98 32.37 38.52
N ALA A 809 24.89 32.97 37.74
CA ALA A 809 26.15 33.58 38.18
C ALA A 809 27.11 32.65 38.96
N VAL A 810 27.14 31.35 38.60
CA VAL A 810 28.03 30.32 39.18
C VAL A 810 29.13 29.96 38.18
N GLY A 811 30.21 30.75 38.16
CA GLY A 811 31.38 30.44 37.33
C GLY A 811 32.12 29.19 37.80
N LEU A 812 32.34 28.23 36.89
CA LEU A 812 33.16 27.03 37.10
C LEU A 812 34.32 26.94 36.08
N GLU A 813 35.51 26.56 36.55
CA GLU A 813 36.62 26.17 35.69
C GLU A 813 36.29 24.92 34.84
N GLU A 814 36.97 24.73 33.71
CA GLU A 814 36.81 23.54 32.84
C GLU A 814 36.94 22.20 33.59
N ARG A 815 37.83 22.15 34.60
CA ARG A 815 38.01 20.97 35.45
C ARG A 815 36.80 20.73 36.35
N GLN A 816 36.29 21.77 37.00
CA GLN A 816 35.12 21.71 37.89
C GLN A 816 33.84 21.39 37.09
N LEU A 817 33.62 22.05 35.95
CA LEU A 817 32.50 21.77 35.06
C LEU A 817 32.55 20.34 34.50
N SER A 818 33.75 19.82 34.18
CA SER A 818 33.91 18.44 33.75
C SER A 818 33.65 17.42 34.86
N ALA A 819 34.01 17.73 36.11
CA ALA A 819 33.68 16.90 37.27
C ALA A 819 32.17 16.88 37.55
N LEU A 820 31.53 18.06 37.61
CA LEU A 820 30.07 18.18 37.74
C LEU A 820 29.33 17.42 36.64
N LEU A 821 29.78 17.51 35.38
CA LEU A 821 29.18 16.76 34.27
C LEU A 821 29.33 15.24 34.42
N ALA A 822 30.42 14.75 35.02
CA ALA A 822 30.56 13.33 35.34
C ALA A 822 29.55 12.92 36.41
N THR A 823 29.47 13.66 37.53
CA THR A 823 28.49 13.43 38.60
C THR A 823 27.05 13.42 38.07
N VAL A 824 26.68 14.40 37.24
CA VAL A 824 25.35 14.48 36.60
C VAL A 824 25.06 13.26 35.72
N LYS A 825 26.05 12.72 35.01
CA LYS A 825 25.89 11.53 34.15
C LYS A 825 25.87 10.20 34.89
N GLU A 826 26.37 10.18 36.13
CA GLU A 826 26.42 8.99 36.98
C GLU A 826 25.15 8.81 37.83
N ARG A 827 24.29 9.84 37.96
CA ARG A 827 22.99 9.79 38.64
C ARG A 827 21.97 8.88 37.91
N ARG A 828 22.11 7.56 38.09
CA ARG A 828 21.16 6.56 37.60
C ARG A 828 20.17 6.19 38.70
N GLY A 829 18.87 6.34 38.42
CA GLY A 829 17.77 5.95 39.31
C GLY A 829 17.14 7.09 40.12
N SER A 830 17.83 8.24 40.29
CA SER A 830 17.33 9.41 41.04
C SER A 830 16.58 10.45 40.19
N GLY A 831 16.36 10.17 38.90
CA GLY A 831 15.91 11.17 37.92
C GLY A 831 17.02 12.15 37.48
N PRO A 832 16.76 12.97 36.45
CA PRO A 832 17.60 14.11 36.12
C PRO A 832 17.44 15.21 37.18
N LEU A 833 18.39 16.15 37.23
CA LEU A 833 18.29 17.37 38.03
C LEU A 833 17.52 18.45 37.24
N ASP A 834 16.75 19.28 37.93
CA ASP A 834 16.34 20.59 37.39
C ASP A 834 17.48 21.63 37.49
N GLU A 835 17.24 22.83 36.96
CA GLU A 835 18.19 23.95 36.98
C GLU A 835 18.62 24.35 38.40
N ILE A 836 17.69 24.36 39.36
CA ILE A 836 17.94 24.74 40.75
C ILE A 836 18.84 23.69 41.44
N ALA A 837 18.55 22.41 41.24
CA ALA A 837 19.32 21.30 41.80
C ALA A 837 20.70 21.17 41.14
N LEU A 838 20.85 21.52 39.86
CA LEU A 838 22.17 21.66 39.22
C LEU A 838 22.98 22.79 39.87
N VAL A 839 22.39 23.97 40.05
CA VAL A 839 23.04 25.14 40.66
C VAL A 839 23.44 24.87 42.11
N GLN A 840 22.60 24.17 42.88
CA GLN A 840 22.93 23.72 44.23
C GLN A 840 24.13 22.75 44.24
N LEU A 841 24.11 21.72 43.39
CA LEU A 841 25.21 20.75 43.29
C LEU A 841 26.54 21.41 42.88
N ALA A 842 26.50 22.37 41.95
CA ALA A 842 27.66 23.15 41.55
C ALA A 842 28.24 23.99 42.70
N ARG A 843 27.38 24.60 43.52
CA ARG A 843 27.80 25.36 44.70
C ARG A 843 28.41 24.48 45.80
N THR A 844 27.90 23.26 46.01
CA THR A 844 28.51 22.29 46.92
C THR A 844 29.92 21.91 46.48
N LEU A 845 30.12 21.57 45.19
CA LEU A 845 31.44 21.22 44.65
C LEU A 845 32.45 22.38 44.70
N LEU A 846 31.99 23.65 44.66
CA LEU A 846 32.85 24.81 44.88
C LEU A 846 33.33 24.94 46.33
N LEU A 847 32.49 24.59 47.30
CA LEU A 847 32.83 24.63 48.73
C LEU A 847 33.77 23.47 49.11
N GLU A 848 33.48 22.26 48.63
CA GLU A 848 34.34 21.07 48.80
C GLU A 848 35.70 21.23 48.09
N GLY A 849 35.79 22.08 47.08
CA GLY A 849 37.03 22.41 46.36
C GLY A 849 37.92 23.47 47.02
N GLN A 850 37.54 24.02 48.18
CA GLN A 850 38.30 25.03 48.92
C GLN A 850 38.88 24.53 50.26
N THR A 851 38.71 23.25 50.58
CA THR A 851 39.25 22.57 51.77
C THR A 851 40.33 21.56 51.41
#